data_AF-A0ABD0KQQ2-F1
#
_entry.id   AF-A0ABD0KQQ2-F1
#
_cell.length_a   1.000
_cell.length_b   1.000
_cell.length_c   1.000
_cell.angle_alpha   90.00
_cell.angle_beta   90.00
_cell.angle_gamma   90.00
#
_symmetry.space_group_name_H-M   'P 1'
#
loop_
_entity.id
_entity.type
_entity.pdbx_description
1 polymer ?
#
loop_
_entity_poly.entity_id
_entity_poly.type
_entity_poly.pdbx_seq_one_letter_code
_entity_poly.pdbx_strand_id
1 'polypeptide(L)'
;MFPPLYQPVLPNGLDCERVWLGDQSEISRSLRELNGTREVRRFPGFYASLTDNCAAYRQQTGYIWNASREEESFPLAFSILLYKDVEQVERLLRAVYRPHNVYCLHVDLKASTQLRADVSRRYCITGTSVLHSGIPWFLSFLDGVMSLIRCLPNAIEAPVRLRVHWGRFNVLAAELICMEALWHMRTKWRYFINLTGQEFPLKTNKELVRILREYRGANDIVGVVPKWRHLHRYAKAGQPPNGMVVAKGPVHVAASRGFVDFVLHAPYAHALLAWSRKTSFADETFFATLNNQYKFGVPGSFMGNGNMTSGNRVALNRWKVWDWGAARCGGRFVRGVCQFGLRDIPLLVRARHMVANKFSYDYQPLGYDCIEQWYFHKVHSEHTTGTISGVDTRYYRDLEIVKFALRQNRTSHHRLAGYYHEDSLGGLGGTFTKMLEADPNFVMGHALKNAATLFAGGTTPRRNPDLRASLDQMQALADSQNGLAPSERKHVKAVKLLADGYLSEACQVWDDILVEHPLDLLALKWAHLGYFYQGGLPQVRDCVARVLPQWKPSMPLYGCVLGLHAFGLEETNLFDMATVQANRVCGMWACHNYWHNALFYIEKGEYEQALSVFDSQINTRTVKQKELFNLYDSCSLLFRFEMQGVNVGSRWEDIYEVCRPYIDDHFFVFNDVHLIMGCLGAGKKDAAQQMLDTMEEYIRDAKGTTRDVFEKVGQKVCKALVAYNEGDFARAVDLFFPVRYEIHTVAGSNAQRDVFSQFLIMAAMQSPRAEHQRLARALLAERKMLKENSPLTDRLTAKLVTLHDK
;
A
#
# COMPACT_ATOMS: atom_id res chain seq x y z
N MET A 1 33.01 42.40 -14.73
CA MET A 1 32.04 41.36 -15.16
C MET A 1 31.90 40.42 -13.96
N PHE A 2 30.71 40.30 -13.35
CA PHE A 2 30.53 39.27 -12.32
C PHE A 2 30.75 37.90 -12.99
N PRO A 3 31.42 36.93 -12.34
CA PRO A 3 31.47 35.57 -12.86
C PRO A 3 30.04 35.05 -13.05
N PRO A 4 29.84 33.99 -13.85
CA PRO A 4 28.53 33.36 -13.98
C PRO A 4 27.91 33.13 -12.59
N LEU A 5 26.61 33.39 -12.40
CA LEU A 5 26.00 33.38 -11.06
C LEU A 5 26.09 32.02 -10.35
N TYR A 6 26.43 30.96 -11.08
CA TYR A 6 26.71 29.61 -10.58
C TYR A 6 28.13 29.39 -10.07
N GLN A 7 29.08 30.25 -10.40
CA GLN A 7 30.43 30.22 -9.83
C GLN A 7 30.48 31.16 -8.62
N PRO A 8 30.77 30.65 -7.42
CA PRO A 8 30.94 31.52 -6.26
C PRO A 8 32.09 32.50 -6.50
N VAL A 9 31.92 33.75 -6.05
CA VAL A 9 32.97 34.76 -6.11
C VAL A 9 33.93 34.50 -4.96
N LEU A 10 35.02 33.77 -5.24
CA LEU A 10 36.04 33.49 -4.24
C LEU A 10 37.01 34.69 -4.14
N PRO A 11 37.17 35.31 -2.96
CA PRO A 11 38.09 36.43 -2.78
C PRO A 11 39.56 35.98 -2.87
N ASN A 12 40.43 36.88 -3.35
CA ASN A 12 41.89 36.83 -3.23
C ASN A 12 42.56 35.47 -3.52
N GLY A 13 42.12 34.79 -4.59
CA GLY A 13 42.73 33.52 -4.99
C GLY A 13 42.58 32.42 -3.94
N LEU A 14 41.48 32.41 -3.16
CA LEU A 14 41.11 31.26 -2.34
C LEU A 14 41.02 30.01 -3.23
N ASP A 15 41.80 29.00 -2.88
CA ASP A 15 41.82 27.70 -3.55
C ASP A 15 40.97 26.70 -2.76
N CYS A 16 39.71 26.56 -3.16
CA CYS A 16 38.82 25.62 -2.49
C CYS A 16 39.24 24.16 -2.68
N GLU A 17 40.01 23.79 -3.71
CA GLU A 17 40.50 22.41 -3.85
C GLU A 17 41.46 22.05 -2.72
N ARG A 18 42.39 22.96 -2.42
CA ARG A 18 43.26 22.85 -1.24
C ARG A 18 42.45 22.82 0.06
N VAL A 19 41.36 23.58 0.15
CA VAL A 19 40.44 23.51 1.30
C VAL A 19 39.74 22.14 1.38
N TRP A 20 39.25 21.56 0.29
CA TRP A 20 38.60 20.23 0.30
C TRP A 20 39.57 19.15 0.77
N LEU A 21 40.84 19.26 0.37
CA LEU A 21 41.94 18.37 0.77
C LEU A 21 42.41 18.59 2.21
N GLY A 22 41.96 19.65 2.88
CA GLY A 22 42.26 19.93 4.29
C GLY A 22 43.57 20.67 4.54
N ASP A 23 44.08 21.39 3.55
CA ASP A 23 45.29 22.22 3.67
C ASP A 23 45.09 23.32 4.73
N GLN A 24 45.76 23.13 5.87
CA GLN A 24 45.66 24.06 7.00
C GLN A 24 46.26 25.43 6.70
N SER A 25 47.23 25.52 5.79
CA SER A 25 47.86 26.78 5.41
C SER A 25 46.86 27.67 4.66
N GLU A 26 46.14 27.09 3.70
CA GLU A 26 45.13 27.78 2.92
C GLU A 26 43.92 28.15 3.78
N ILE A 27 43.38 27.21 4.57
CA ILE A 27 42.27 27.48 5.49
C ILE A 27 42.62 28.62 6.46
N SER A 28 43.83 28.62 7.02
CA SER A 28 44.25 29.65 7.97
C SER A 28 44.51 31.00 7.30
N ARG A 29 45.04 31.00 6.07
CA ARG A 29 45.22 32.21 5.26
C ARG A 29 43.87 32.87 4.98
N SER A 30 42.93 32.13 4.41
CA SER A 30 41.62 32.67 4.02
C SER A 30 40.80 33.13 5.23
N LEU A 31 40.91 32.47 6.38
CA LEU A 31 40.27 32.93 7.61
C LEU A 31 40.86 34.24 8.15
N ARG A 32 42.16 34.49 7.98
CA ARG A 32 42.77 35.78 8.36
C ARG A 32 42.31 36.90 7.44
N GLU A 33 42.24 36.64 6.13
CA GLU A 33 41.75 37.61 5.14
C GLU A 33 40.24 37.92 5.29
N LEU A 34 39.48 37.00 5.89
CA LEU A 34 38.07 37.18 6.21
C LEU A 34 37.81 38.16 7.37
N ASN A 35 38.77 38.37 8.26
CA ASN A 35 38.63 39.32 9.37
C ASN A 35 38.70 40.75 8.83
N GLY A 36 37.57 41.28 8.35
CA GLY A 36 37.41 42.69 7.95
C GLY A 36 36.78 42.93 6.57
N THR A 37 36.55 41.90 5.76
CA THR A 37 35.90 42.04 4.45
C THR A 37 34.37 42.07 4.58
N ARG A 38 33.72 43.10 4.00
CA ARG A 38 32.25 43.15 3.91
C ARG A 38 31.77 42.18 2.83
N GLU A 39 30.80 41.34 3.18
CA GLU A 39 30.18 40.38 2.26
C GLU A 39 29.56 41.09 1.04
N VAL A 40 29.82 40.59 -0.17
CA VAL A 40 29.16 41.06 -1.39
C VAL A 40 27.80 40.38 -1.51
N ARG A 41 26.78 40.98 -0.90
CA ARG A 41 25.38 40.53 -1.00
C ARG A 41 24.73 41.03 -2.29
N ARG A 42 23.82 40.24 -2.85
CA ARG A 42 22.93 40.72 -3.92
C ARG A 42 21.94 41.75 -3.35
N PHE A 43 21.63 42.77 -4.13
CA PHE A 43 20.69 43.81 -3.70
C PHE A 43 19.25 43.26 -3.60
N PRO A 44 18.39 43.83 -2.73
CA PRO A 44 16.98 43.44 -2.63
C PRO A 44 16.27 43.58 -3.98
N GLY A 45 15.65 42.51 -4.46
CA GLY A 45 14.98 42.47 -5.78
C GLY A 45 15.83 42.02 -6.96
N PHE A 46 17.13 41.73 -6.75
CA PHE A 46 18.01 41.16 -7.78
C PHE A 46 17.39 39.93 -8.47
N TYR A 47 16.92 38.96 -7.68
CA TYR A 47 16.33 37.74 -8.23
C TYR A 47 14.98 37.98 -8.92
N ALA A 48 14.17 38.93 -8.44
CA ALA A 48 12.91 39.25 -9.11
C ALA A 48 13.16 39.80 -10.51
N SER A 49 14.07 40.77 -10.65
CA SER A 49 14.48 41.31 -11.95
C SER A 49 15.08 40.23 -12.86
N LEU A 50 15.92 39.35 -12.32
CA LEU A 50 16.52 38.27 -13.09
C LEU A 50 15.48 37.26 -13.59
N THR A 51 14.45 36.97 -12.78
CA THR A 51 13.37 36.02 -13.11
C THR A 51 12.28 36.59 -14.04
N ASP A 52 12.38 37.85 -14.45
CA ASP A 52 11.50 38.38 -15.50
C ASP A 52 11.78 37.74 -16.86
N ASN A 53 13.00 37.24 -17.06
CA ASN A 53 13.32 36.33 -18.15
C ASN A 53 13.75 34.98 -17.58
N CYS A 54 12.82 34.04 -17.48
CA CYS A 54 13.10 32.71 -16.95
C CYS A 54 14.16 31.94 -17.75
N ALA A 55 14.30 32.15 -19.06
CA ALA A 55 15.37 31.50 -19.83
C ALA A 55 16.75 32.04 -19.41
N ALA A 56 16.88 33.37 -19.34
CA ALA A 56 18.10 34.02 -18.88
C ALA A 56 18.44 33.67 -17.43
N TYR A 57 17.45 33.69 -16.53
CA TYR A 57 17.62 33.25 -15.13
C TYR A 57 18.21 31.85 -15.07
N ARG A 58 17.58 30.88 -15.74
CA ARG A 58 17.99 29.47 -15.73
C ARG A 58 19.42 29.29 -16.27
N GLN A 59 19.76 29.98 -17.35
CA GLN A 59 21.08 29.91 -17.96
C GLN A 59 22.16 30.56 -17.09
N GLN A 60 21.91 31.78 -16.59
CA GLN A 60 22.89 32.54 -15.81
C GLN A 60 23.14 31.95 -14.43
N THR A 61 22.09 31.41 -13.80
CA THR A 61 22.19 30.74 -12.50
C THR A 61 22.64 29.30 -12.60
N GLY A 62 22.72 28.68 -13.79
CA GLY A 62 23.28 27.34 -13.95
C GLY A 62 22.40 26.22 -13.40
N TYR A 63 21.07 26.35 -13.47
CA TYR A 63 20.16 25.25 -13.14
C TYR A 63 20.39 24.06 -14.07
N ILE A 64 20.30 22.86 -13.52
CA ILE A 64 20.57 21.62 -14.25
C ILE A 64 19.26 21.10 -14.85
N TRP A 65 19.16 21.19 -16.18
CA TRP A 65 17.98 20.76 -16.95
C TRP A 65 18.12 19.40 -17.62
N ASN A 66 19.35 18.89 -17.72
CA ASN A 66 19.61 17.59 -18.33
C ASN A 66 19.82 16.55 -17.22
N ALA A 67 19.10 15.45 -17.29
CA ALA A 67 19.21 14.33 -16.37
C ALA A 67 19.58 13.06 -17.14
N SER A 68 20.24 12.13 -16.46
CA SER A 68 20.42 10.78 -17.02
C SER A 68 19.11 10.00 -16.97
N ARG A 69 18.94 9.01 -17.86
CA ARG A 69 17.79 8.07 -17.81
C ARG A 69 17.64 7.38 -16.45
N GLU A 70 18.76 7.17 -15.76
CA GLU A 70 18.80 6.62 -14.40
C GLU A 70 18.06 7.52 -13.41
N GLU A 71 18.29 8.82 -13.48
CA GLU A 71 17.64 9.82 -12.61
C GLU A 71 16.17 10.01 -12.99
N GLU A 72 15.85 10.12 -14.28
CA GLU A 72 14.48 10.31 -14.77
C GLU A 72 13.54 9.16 -14.38
N SER A 73 14.06 7.93 -14.34
CA SER A 73 13.31 6.74 -13.90
C SER A 73 13.12 6.65 -12.38
N PHE A 74 13.73 7.56 -11.61
CA PHE A 74 13.65 7.58 -10.14
C PHE A 74 13.41 9.00 -9.58
N PRO A 75 12.24 9.61 -9.83
CA PRO A 75 11.99 10.97 -9.35
C PRO A 75 11.95 11.08 -7.82
N LEU A 76 12.45 12.19 -7.30
CA LEU A 76 12.48 12.54 -5.88
C LEU A 76 11.53 13.72 -5.59
N ALA A 77 11.01 13.74 -4.37
CA ALA A 77 10.17 14.82 -3.86
C ALA A 77 10.85 15.54 -2.71
N PHE A 78 10.85 16.88 -2.75
CA PHE A 78 11.46 17.71 -1.72
C PHE A 78 10.43 18.64 -1.09
N SER A 79 10.37 18.66 0.24
CA SER A 79 9.75 19.76 0.97
C SER A 79 10.84 20.70 1.49
N ILE A 80 10.67 22.01 1.34
CA ILE A 80 11.65 23.00 1.80
C ILE A 80 10.96 24.04 2.67
N LEU A 81 11.27 24.02 3.97
CA LEU A 81 10.75 24.97 4.95
C LEU A 81 11.64 26.21 5.03
N LEU A 82 11.06 27.38 4.74
CA LEU A 82 11.77 28.63 4.49
C LEU A 82 11.32 29.75 5.43
N TYR A 83 12.27 30.55 5.93
CA TYR A 83 11.95 31.72 6.76
C TYR A 83 12.85 32.94 6.55
N LYS A 84 13.99 32.83 5.86
CA LYS A 84 14.88 33.95 5.56
C LYS A 84 15.82 33.64 4.39
N ASP A 85 16.41 34.72 3.84
CA ASP A 85 17.51 34.74 2.87
C ASP A 85 17.21 34.11 1.50
N VAL A 86 16.74 34.93 0.54
CA VAL A 86 16.37 34.48 -0.81
C VAL A 86 17.59 33.95 -1.59
N GLU A 87 18.77 34.53 -1.36
CA GLU A 87 20.00 34.12 -2.04
C GLU A 87 20.42 32.71 -1.62
N GLN A 88 20.36 32.42 -0.32
CA GLN A 88 20.64 31.07 0.17
C GLN A 88 19.58 30.06 -0.33
N VAL A 89 18.30 30.47 -0.42
CA VAL A 89 17.23 29.64 -0.98
C VAL A 89 17.47 29.30 -2.44
N GLU A 90 17.84 30.29 -3.26
CA GLU A 90 18.11 30.08 -4.67
C GLU A 90 19.28 29.12 -4.87
N ARG A 91 20.36 29.28 -4.10
CA ARG A 91 21.53 28.39 -4.17
C ARG A 91 21.20 26.96 -3.74
N LEU A 92 20.38 26.78 -2.70
CA LEU A 92 19.89 25.46 -2.29
C LEU A 92 19.03 24.83 -3.39
N LEU A 93 18.03 25.56 -3.90
CA LEU A 93 17.16 25.09 -4.99
C LEU A 93 17.99 24.66 -6.19
N ARG A 94 18.92 25.51 -6.64
CA ARG A 94 19.83 25.21 -7.75
C ARG A 94 20.59 23.90 -7.56
N ALA A 95 21.08 23.64 -6.34
CA ALA A 95 21.83 22.43 -6.05
C ALA A 95 20.97 21.16 -6.16
N VAL A 96 19.73 21.20 -5.66
CA VAL A 96 18.82 20.03 -5.63
C VAL A 96 17.89 19.90 -6.83
N TYR A 97 17.73 20.96 -7.64
CA TYR A 97 16.74 21.02 -8.70
C TYR A 97 17.06 20.09 -9.88
N ARG A 98 16.06 19.32 -10.32
CA ARG A 98 16.02 18.60 -11.59
C ARG A 98 14.59 18.65 -12.15
N PRO A 99 14.39 18.64 -13.47
CA PRO A 99 13.05 18.77 -14.06
C PRO A 99 12.14 17.57 -13.82
N HIS A 100 12.68 16.38 -13.58
CA HIS A 100 11.89 15.17 -13.29
C HIS A 100 11.44 15.07 -11.83
N ASN A 101 12.11 15.76 -10.90
CA ASN A 101 11.77 15.77 -9.47
C ASN A 101 10.56 16.67 -9.19
N VAL A 102 10.14 16.78 -7.93
CA VAL A 102 9.08 17.72 -7.50
C VAL A 102 9.44 18.43 -6.19
N TYR A 103 9.04 19.69 -6.06
CA TYR A 103 9.44 20.56 -4.94
C TYR A 103 8.25 21.31 -4.36
N CYS A 104 8.08 21.28 -3.04
CA CYS A 104 7.10 22.08 -2.32
C CYS A 104 7.81 23.01 -1.34
N LEU A 105 7.60 24.31 -1.49
CA LEU A 105 8.22 25.34 -0.67
C LEU A 105 7.20 25.89 0.31
N HIS A 106 7.43 25.70 1.60
CA HIS A 106 6.60 26.29 2.65
C HIS A 106 7.30 27.53 3.21
N VAL A 107 6.81 28.72 2.88
CA VAL A 107 7.31 30.00 3.41
C VAL A 107 6.58 30.35 4.71
N ASP A 108 7.32 30.48 5.81
CA ASP A 108 6.77 30.86 7.13
C ASP A 108 6.07 32.23 7.06
N LEU A 109 4.85 32.32 7.58
CA LEU A 109 4.09 33.58 7.63
C LEU A 109 4.80 34.71 8.38
N LYS A 110 5.78 34.42 9.25
CA LYS A 110 6.59 35.47 9.90
C LYS A 110 7.59 36.12 8.94
N ALA A 111 8.03 35.40 7.90
CA ALA A 111 9.09 35.86 7.02
C ALA A 111 8.70 37.08 6.18
N SER A 112 7.40 37.26 5.90
CA SER A 112 6.87 38.44 5.21
C SER A 112 7.04 39.75 6.01
N THR A 113 7.19 39.67 7.33
CA THR A 113 7.34 40.84 8.22
C THR A 113 8.80 41.21 8.54
N GLN A 114 9.74 40.26 8.45
CA GLN A 114 11.13 40.43 8.91
C GLN A 114 12.01 41.28 7.98
N LEU A 115 11.76 41.26 6.66
CA LEU A 115 12.61 41.94 5.70
C LEU A 115 12.59 43.48 5.85
N ARG A 116 11.45 44.06 6.26
CA ARG A 116 11.31 45.51 6.49
C ARG A 116 12.24 46.02 7.58
N ALA A 117 12.49 45.21 8.61
CA ALA A 117 13.37 45.54 9.73
C ALA A 117 14.86 45.34 9.39
N ASP A 118 15.20 44.27 8.65
CA ASP A 118 16.59 43.99 8.24
C ASP A 118 17.08 44.96 7.16
N VAL A 119 16.25 45.34 6.19
CA VAL A 119 16.60 46.36 5.18
C VAL A 119 16.81 47.72 5.84
N SER A 120 15.93 48.13 6.77
CA SER A 120 16.05 49.40 7.49
C SER A 120 17.31 49.47 8.36
N ARG A 121 17.69 48.36 9.03
CA ARG A 121 18.93 48.29 9.84
C ARG A 121 20.20 48.19 9.00
N ARG A 122 20.16 47.49 7.86
CA ARG A 122 21.37 47.11 7.11
C ARG A 122 21.77 48.17 6.05
N TYR A 123 20.84 49.01 5.60
CA TYR A 123 21.10 50.09 4.65
C TYR A 123 21.04 51.51 5.25
N CYS A 124 20.90 51.66 6.57
CA CYS A 124 20.83 52.96 7.28
C CYS A 124 19.88 53.98 6.61
N ILE A 125 18.68 53.55 6.21
CA ILE A 125 17.68 54.47 5.65
C ILE A 125 17.02 55.21 6.83
N THR A 126 17.57 56.37 7.18
CA THR A 126 16.98 57.32 8.14
C THR A 126 16.46 58.51 7.35
N GLY A 127 15.17 58.53 7.04
CA GLY A 127 14.58 59.63 6.29
C GLY A 127 13.19 59.33 5.78
N THR A 128 12.19 59.88 6.44
CA THR A 128 10.80 59.97 6.00
C THR A 128 10.68 60.97 4.84
N SER A 129 11.02 60.57 3.62
CA SER A 129 10.66 61.34 2.41
C SER A 129 10.90 60.57 1.11
N VAL A 130 10.14 59.50 0.86
CA VAL A 130 9.82 59.07 -0.53
C VAL A 130 8.39 58.51 -0.55
N LEU A 131 7.41 59.40 -0.48
CA LEU A 131 6.15 59.22 -1.18
C LEU A 131 6.42 59.75 -2.59
N HIS A 132 6.57 58.89 -3.59
CA HIS A 132 6.19 59.10 -5.00
C HIS A 132 6.52 57.83 -5.82
N SER A 133 5.49 57.29 -6.48
CA SER A 133 5.49 56.47 -7.71
C SER A 133 6.49 55.31 -7.86
N GLY A 134 6.01 54.08 -7.67
CA GLY A 134 6.33 52.96 -8.58
C GLY A 134 7.74 52.35 -8.60
N ILE A 135 8.45 52.26 -7.47
CA ILE A 135 9.83 51.70 -7.46
C ILE A 135 9.92 50.32 -6.75
N PRO A 136 10.44 49.25 -7.40
CA PRO A 136 10.41 47.84 -6.93
C PRO A 136 11.46 47.46 -5.85
N TRP A 137 11.78 48.34 -4.88
CA TRP A 137 12.80 48.07 -3.85
C TRP A 137 12.29 47.42 -2.54
N PHE A 138 10.99 47.13 -2.45
CA PHE A 138 10.36 46.51 -1.27
C PHE A 138 9.70 45.16 -1.59
N LEU A 139 10.44 44.25 -2.23
CA LEU A 139 9.98 42.87 -2.40
C LEU A 139 10.08 42.12 -1.07
N SER A 140 9.00 41.50 -0.61
CA SER A 140 9.03 40.68 0.60
C SER A 140 9.83 39.39 0.35
N PHE A 141 10.24 38.70 1.43
CA PHE A 141 10.91 37.39 1.31
C PHE A 141 10.06 36.40 0.52
N LEU A 142 8.73 36.44 0.71
CA LEU A 142 7.79 35.63 -0.06
C LEU A 142 7.89 35.98 -1.55
N ASP A 143 7.79 37.25 -1.91
CA ASP A 143 7.83 37.67 -3.32
C ASP A 143 9.13 37.21 -3.99
N GLY A 144 10.25 37.32 -3.28
CA GLY A 144 11.53 36.79 -3.75
C GLY A 144 11.49 35.28 -4.02
N VAL A 145 10.94 34.48 -3.11
CA VAL A 145 10.80 33.02 -3.31
C VAL A 145 9.82 32.71 -4.45
N MET A 146 8.71 33.44 -4.56
CA MET A 146 7.70 33.27 -5.62
C MET A 146 8.28 33.59 -6.99
N SER A 147 9.09 34.65 -7.10
CA SER A 147 9.85 34.97 -8.30
C SER A 147 10.74 33.82 -8.76
N LEU A 148 11.42 33.13 -7.83
CA LEU A 148 12.26 31.97 -8.17
C LEU A 148 11.42 30.80 -8.72
N ILE A 149 10.38 30.37 -7.99
CA ILE A 149 9.60 29.18 -8.38
C ILE A 149 8.75 29.41 -9.63
N ARG A 150 8.40 30.67 -9.97
CA ARG A 150 7.75 31.02 -11.25
C ARG A 150 8.54 30.52 -12.46
N CYS A 151 9.86 30.43 -12.35
CA CYS A 151 10.73 29.94 -13.41
C CYS A 151 11.05 28.42 -13.34
N LEU A 152 10.44 27.69 -12.40
CA LEU A 152 10.70 26.28 -12.10
C LEU A 152 9.37 25.50 -12.12
N PRO A 153 8.97 24.88 -13.25
CA PRO A 153 7.60 24.39 -13.48
C PRO A 153 7.15 23.24 -12.57
N ASN A 154 8.08 22.53 -11.94
CA ASN A 154 7.86 21.42 -11.02
C ASN A 154 8.12 21.80 -9.54
N ALA A 155 8.25 23.11 -9.25
CA ALA A 155 8.28 23.66 -7.91
C ALA A 155 6.99 24.43 -7.62
N ILE A 156 6.39 24.19 -6.45
CA ILE A 156 5.14 24.83 -6.02
C ILE A 156 5.31 25.49 -4.66
N GLU A 157 4.53 26.55 -4.41
CA GLU A 157 4.29 27.05 -3.06
C GLU A 157 3.35 26.08 -2.33
N ALA A 158 3.60 25.87 -1.03
CA ALA A 158 2.69 25.11 -0.18
C ALA A 158 1.27 25.74 -0.23
N PRO A 159 0.20 24.94 -0.44
CA PRO A 159 -1.16 25.46 -0.59
C PRO A 159 -1.65 26.27 0.63
N VAL A 160 -1.13 25.94 1.81
CA VAL A 160 -1.43 26.62 3.06
C VAL A 160 -0.11 27.03 3.72
N ARG A 161 0.02 28.31 4.05
CA ARG A 161 1.15 28.84 4.83
C ARG A 161 0.80 28.90 6.30
N LEU A 162 1.73 28.46 7.14
CA LEU A 162 1.61 28.48 8.59
C LEU A 162 2.59 29.46 9.23
N ARG A 163 2.20 30.03 10.37
CA ARG A 163 3.10 30.73 11.28
C ARG A 163 3.82 29.69 12.12
N VAL A 164 5.05 29.31 11.76
CA VAL A 164 5.74 28.17 12.37
C VAL A 164 6.39 28.57 13.69
N HIS A 165 6.20 27.79 14.75
CA HIS A 165 6.78 28.05 16.07
C HIS A 165 7.60 26.84 16.50
N TRP A 166 8.89 27.06 16.80
CA TRP A 166 9.77 25.98 17.21
C TRP A 166 9.21 25.20 18.41
N GLY A 167 9.25 23.88 18.33
CA GLY A 167 8.72 22.97 19.35
C GLY A 167 7.20 22.82 19.39
N ARG A 168 6.45 23.46 18.50
CA ARG A 168 5.00 23.33 18.36
C ARG A 168 4.62 22.47 17.16
N PHE A 169 3.36 22.01 17.14
CA PHE A 169 2.82 21.12 16.10
C PHE A 169 2.93 21.69 14.68
N ASN A 170 2.92 23.02 14.52
CA ASN A 170 2.99 23.67 13.22
C ASN A 170 4.30 23.47 12.46
N VAL A 171 5.38 22.99 13.11
CA VAL A 171 6.58 22.49 12.40
C VAL A 171 6.23 21.24 11.59
N LEU A 172 5.59 20.25 12.23
CA LEU A 172 5.13 19.02 11.58
C LEU A 172 4.02 19.30 10.55
N ALA A 173 3.09 20.20 10.87
CA ALA A 173 1.98 20.51 9.97
C ALA A 173 2.46 21.10 8.63
N ALA A 174 3.51 21.91 8.62
CA ALA A 174 4.09 22.47 7.39
C ALA A 174 4.63 21.36 6.46
N GLU A 175 5.24 20.33 7.02
CA GLU A 175 5.71 19.16 6.28
C GLU A 175 4.55 18.34 5.71
N LEU A 176 3.49 18.12 6.50
CA LEU A 176 2.31 17.37 6.07
C LEU A 176 1.57 18.06 4.92
N ILE A 177 1.46 19.39 4.95
CA ILE A 177 0.88 20.18 3.85
C ILE A 177 1.68 19.95 2.57
N CYS A 178 3.02 19.96 2.65
CA CYS A 178 3.84 19.68 1.48
C CYS A 178 3.78 18.21 1.04
N MET A 179 3.71 17.25 1.96
CA MET A 179 3.51 15.84 1.62
C MET A 179 2.23 15.64 0.81
N GLU A 180 1.12 16.24 1.24
CA GLU A 180 -0.17 16.17 0.56
C GLU A 180 -0.12 16.84 -0.81
N ALA A 181 0.44 18.05 -0.90
CA ALA A 181 0.58 18.76 -2.18
C ALA A 181 1.43 17.97 -3.19
N LEU A 182 2.56 17.42 -2.75
CA LEU A 182 3.46 16.61 -3.58
C LEU A 182 2.83 15.25 -3.96
N TRP A 183 1.98 14.68 -3.11
CA TRP A 183 1.29 13.43 -3.37
C TRP A 183 0.32 13.53 -4.56
N HIS A 184 -0.37 14.66 -4.68
CA HIS A 184 -1.32 14.94 -5.76
C HIS A 184 -0.67 15.37 -7.08
N MET A 185 0.64 15.63 -7.11
CA MET A 185 1.33 15.94 -8.36
C MET A 185 1.32 14.75 -9.33
N ARG A 186 1.29 15.05 -10.63
CA ARG A 186 1.28 14.03 -11.70
C ARG A 186 2.51 13.12 -11.65
N THR A 187 3.67 13.67 -11.33
CA THR A 187 4.93 12.95 -11.21
C THR A 187 4.88 11.94 -10.07
N LYS A 188 5.03 10.65 -10.39
CA LYS A 188 5.10 9.57 -9.40
C LYS A 188 6.53 9.42 -8.89
N TRP A 189 6.85 10.19 -7.85
CA TRP A 189 8.14 10.17 -7.17
C TRP A 189 8.32 8.91 -6.29
N ARG A 190 9.55 8.66 -5.84
CA ARG A 190 9.94 7.44 -5.11
C ARG A 190 10.21 7.70 -3.64
N TYR A 191 10.87 8.81 -3.33
CA TYR A 191 11.20 9.23 -1.97
C TYR A 191 10.90 10.70 -1.76
N PHE A 192 10.45 11.01 -0.54
CA PHE A 192 10.26 12.33 0.02
C PHE A 192 11.45 12.67 0.93
N ILE A 193 12.05 13.85 0.75
CA ILE A 193 13.14 14.38 1.59
C ILE A 193 12.75 15.78 2.04
N ASN A 194 12.68 16.04 3.34
CA ASN A 194 12.46 17.40 3.83
C ASN A 194 13.77 18.15 4.07
N LEU A 195 13.73 19.45 3.82
CA LEU A 195 14.84 20.38 3.92
C LEU A 195 14.40 21.66 4.65
N THR A 196 15.38 22.41 5.12
CA THR A 196 15.22 23.81 5.56
C THR A 196 16.15 24.72 4.75
N GLY A 197 15.86 26.03 4.69
CA GLY A 197 16.66 27.00 3.93
C GLY A 197 18.12 27.19 4.39
N GLN A 198 18.59 26.45 5.41
CA GLN A 198 19.93 26.55 5.98
C GLN A 198 20.77 25.29 5.75
N GLU A 199 20.41 24.49 4.75
CA GLU A 199 21.01 23.19 4.48
C GLU A 199 21.71 23.19 3.13
N PHE A 200 22.61 22.22 2.93
CA PHE A 200 23.30 22.07 1.65
C PHE A 200 23.55 20.58 1.34
N PRO A 201 23.25 20.11 0.11
CA PRO A 201 23.43 18.70 -0.25
C PRO A 201 24.92 18.32 -0.27
N LEU A 202 25.21 17.12 0.22
CA LEU A 202 26.54 16.49 0.19
C LEU A 202 26.63 15.33 -0.80
N LYS A 203 25.53 15.04 -1.49
CA LYS A 203 25.39 14.02 -2.52
C LYS A 203 24.65 14.62 -3.69
N THR A 204 25.12 14.37 -4.92
CA THR A 204 24.44 14.84 -6.13
C THR A 204 23.09 14.13 -6.30
N ASN A 205 22.22 14.64 -7.18
CA ASN A 205 20.96 13.96 -7.47
C ASN A 205 21.16 12.51 -7.93
N LYS A 206 22.14 12.26 -8.81
CA LYS A 206 22.47 10.92 -9.29
C LYS A 206 22.95 9.99 -8.17
N GLU A 207 23.75 10.52 -7.24
CA GLU A 207 24.17 9.77 -6.05
C GLU A 207 23.00 9.49 -5.10
N LEU A 208 22.12 10.46 -4.87
CA LEU A 208 20.90 10.26 -4.08
C LEU A 208 20.03 9.15 -4.69
N VAL A 209 19.82 9.18 -6.02
CA VAL A 209 19.09 8.12 -6.74
C VAL A 209 19.71 6.75 -6.50
N ARG A 210 21.03 6.62 -6.63
CA ARG A 210 21.73 5.35 -6.39
C ARG A 210 21.66 4.89 -4.95
N ILE A 211 21.84 5.79 -3.99
CA ILE A 211 21.70 5.48 -2.55
C ILE A 211 20.28 5.02 -2.22
N LEU A 212 19.26 5.75 -2.68
CA LEU A 212 17.86 5.47 -2.37
C LEU A 212 17.32 4.23 -3.10
N ARG A 213 17.93 3.86 -4.24
CA ARG A 213 17.72 2.55 -4.87
C ARG A 213 18.21 1.41 -3.98
N GLU A 214 19.36 1.56 -3.32
CA GLU A 214 19.87 0.56 -2.36
C GLU A 214 18.99 0.41 -1.12
N TYR A 215 18.22 1.44 -0.76
CA TYR A 215 17.26 1.37 0.34
C TYR A 215 16.06 0.47 0.02
N ARG A 216 15.72 0.23 -1.26
CA ARG A 216 14.64 -0.65 -1.74
C ARG A 216 13.30 -0.47 -0.99
N GLY A 217 12.93 0.77 -0.70
CA GLY A 217 11.69 1.15 -0.01
C GLY A 217 11.83 1.38 1.50
N ALA A 218 13.00 1.13 2.09
CA ALA A 218 13.29 1.44 3.48
C ALA A 218 13.32 2.96 3.75
N ASN A 219 12.81 3.38 4.90
CA ASN A 219 12.89 4.78 5.31
C ASN A 219 14.16 5.06 6.12
N ASP A 220 14.83 6.18 5.81
CA ASP A 220 15.92 6.72 6.62
C ASP A 220 15.34 7.63 7.70
N ILE A 221 14.71 6.97 8.68
CA ILE A 221 14.05 7.60 9.83
C ILE A 221 14.42 6.79 11.07
N VAL A 222 15.25 7.37 11.94
CA VAL A 222 15.68 6.72 13.18
C VAL A 222 14.85 7.22 14.35
N GLY A 223 14.38 6.28 15.18
CA GLY A 223 13.67 6.59 16.42
C GLY A 223 14.21 5.77 17.59
N VAL A 224 14.55 6.44 18.69
CA VAL A 224 15.06 5.84 19.93
C VAL A 224 14.07 5.99 21.06
N VAL A 225 14.20 5.16 22.10
CA VAL A 225 13.38 5.30 23.32
C VAL A 225 13.59 6.71 23.91
N PRO A 226 12.54 7.49 24.19
CA PRO A 226 12.68 8.76 24.85
C PRO A 226 13.35 8.59 26.23
N LYS A 227 14.42 9.35 26.48
CA LYS A 227 15.05 9.40 27.81
C LYS A 227 14.10 10.00 28.85
N TRP A 228 14.27 9.67 30.13
CA TRP A 228 13.45 10.17 31.25
C TRP A 228 13.21 11.68 31.22
N ARG A 229 14.26 12.48 30.96
CA ARG A 229 14.19 13.94 30.83
C ARG A 229 13.28 14.45 29.70
N HIS A 230 12.91 13.62 28.74
CA HIS A 230 12.02 13.97 27.62
C HIS A 230 10.56 13.55 27.84
N LEU A 231 10.25 12.80 28.90
CA LEU A 231 8.89 12.28 29.15
C LEU A 231 7.86 13.41 29.33
N HIS A 232 8.27 14.56 29.88
CA HIS A 232 7.42 15.75 30.01
C HIS A 232 6.83 16.23 28.67
N ARG A 233 7.47 15.92 27.53
CA ARG A 233 6.98 16.30 26.18
C ARG A 233 5.66 15.62 25.81
N TYR A 234 5.36 14.49 26.44
CA TYR A 234 4.20 13.63 26.13
C TYR A 234 3.11 13.68 27.20
N ALA A 235 3.39 14.25 28.37
CA ALA A 235 2.49 14.24 29.53
C ALA A 235 1.07 14.74 29.21
N LYS A 236 0.95 15.81 28.41
CA LYS A 236 -0.35 16.37 27.99
C LYS A 236 -1.12 15.50 27.00
N ALA A 237 -0.43 14.63 26.27
CA ALA A 237 -1.05 13.79 25.25
C ALA A 237 -1.60 12.48 25.82
N GLY A 238 -1.13 12.06 27.00
CA GLY A 238 -1.50 10.78 27.61
C GLY A 238 -0.92 9.59 26.84
N GLN A 239 -1.58 8.43 26.94
CA GLN A 239 -1.11 7.22 26.26
C GLN A 239 -1.22 7.35 24.73
N PRO A 240 -0.21 6.89 23.97
CA PRO A 240 -0.30 6.81 22.52
C PRO A 240 -1.43 5.88 22.07
N PRO A 241 -2.06 6.15 20.93
CA PRO A 241 -3.16 5.34 20.43
C PRO A 241 -2.70 3.93 20.08
N ASN A 242 -3.63 2.97 20.12
CA ASN A 242 -3.45 1.60 19.61
C ASN A 242 -2.24 0.84 20.20
N GLY A 243 -1.81 1.17 21.42
CA GLY A 243 -0.65 0.54 22.07
C GLY A 243 0.68 0.81 21.33
N MET A 244 0.80 1.97 20.67
CA MET A 244 2.03 2.41 20.02
C MET A 244 3.11 2.76 21.05
N VAL A 245 4.36 2.39 20.76
CA VAL A 245 5.52 2.77 21.59
C VAL A 245 6.12 4.05 21.05
N VAL A 246 6.17 5.11 21.87
CA VAL A 246 6.71 6.41 21.46
C VAL A 246 8.20 6.29 21.11
N ALA A 247 8.57 6.86 19.97
CA ALA A 247 9.95 7.06 19.58
C ALA A 247 10.29 8.54 19.48
N LYS A 248 11.50 8.89 19.88
CA LYS A 248 12.11 10.19 19.62
C LYS A 248 13.11 10.06 18.48
N GLY A 249 13.02 10.93 17.49
CA GLY A 249 13.97 11.03 16.38
C GLY A 249 14.27 12.48 16.01
N PRO A 250 15.03 12.70 14.92
CA PRO A 250 15.18 14.01 14.31
C PRO A 250 13.92 14.39 13.51
N VAL A 251 13.74 15.70 13.25
CA VAL A 251 12.71 16.23 12.34
C VAL A 251 12.94 15.89 10.87
N HIS A 252 14.19 15.69 10.47
CA HIS A 252 14.54 15.42 9.08
C HIS A 252 14.42 13.93 8.76
N VAL A 253 13.82 13.64 7.61
CA VAL A 253 13.48 12.29 7.14
C VAL A 253 13.81 12.15 5.66
N ALA A 254 14.20 10.93 5.26
CA ALA A 254 14.03 10.49 3.87
C ALA A 254 13.09 9.28 3.88
N ALA A 255 11.90 9.45 3.31
CA ALA A 255 10.79 8.52 3.44
C ALA A 255 10.35 8.02 2.06
N SER A 256 10.01 6.73 1.95
CA SER A 256 9.45 6.18 0.72
C SER A 256 8.08 6.79 0.41
N ARG A 257 7.68 6.79 -0.87
CA ARG A 257 6.34 7.22 -1.27
C ARG A 257 5.23 6.44 -0.57
N GLY A 258 5.43 5.14 -0.32
CA GLY A 258 4.49 4.32 0.45
C GLY A 258 4.35 4.77 1.91
N PHE A 259 5.44 5.21 2.55
CA PHE A 259 5.37 5.77 3.90
C PHE A 259 4.55 7.07 3.93
N VAL A 260 4.73 7.95 2.94
CA VAL A 260 3.95 9.19 2.84
C VAL A 260 2.47 8.91 2.58
N ASP A 261 2.15 7.94 1.73
CA ASP A 261 0.76 7.47 1.54
C ASP A 261 0.12 7.04 2.86
N PHE A 262 0.86 6.23 3.64
CA PHE A 262 0.41 5.78 4.96
C PHE A 262 0.19 6.96 5.92
N VAL A 263 1.10 7.94 5.94
CA VAL A 263 0.96 9.16 6.75
C VAL A 263 -0.31 9.92 6.41
N LEU A 264 -0.65 10.04 5.12
CA LEU A 264 -1.76 10.85 4.64
C LEU A 264 -3.12 10.14 4.74
N HIS A 265 -3.17 8.82 4.63
CA HIS A 265 -4.45 8.10 4.46
C HIS A 265 -4.73 7.04 5.54
N ALA A 266 -3.72 6.54 6.27
CA ALA A 266 -3.96 5.44 7.19
C ALA A 266 -4.61 5.90 8.50
N PRO A 267 -5.65 5.19 8.99
CA PRO A 267 -6.33 5.57 10.24
C PRO A 267 -5.39 5.53 11.46
N TYR A 268 -4.42 4.61 11.47
CA TYR A 268 -3.39 4.54 12.51
C TYR A 268 -2.48 5.78 12.52
N ALA A 269 -2.12 6.30 11.34
CA ALA A 269 -1.32 7.51 11.23
C ALA A 269 -2.11 8.74 11.68
N HIS A 270 -3.40 8.84 11.31
CA HIS A 270 -4.29 9.91 11.75
C HIS A 270 -4.53 9.91 13.26
N ALA A 271 -4.72 8.73 13.86
CA ALA A 271 -4.83 8.60 15.31
C ALA A 271 -3.55 9.09 16.01
N LEU A 272 -2.37 8.67 15.53
CA LEU A 272 -1.09 9.13 16.06
C LEU A 272 -0.89 10.63 15.84
N LEU A 273 -1.37 11.18 14.72
CA LEU A 273 -1.30 12.61 14.42
C LEU A 273 -2.16 13.43 15.39
N ALA A 274 -3.39 12.98 15.65
CA ALA A 274 -4.29 13.60 16.63
C ALA A 274 -3.69 13.59 18.04
N TRP A 275 -3.01 12.50 18.42
CA TRP A 275 -2.24 12.42 19.67
C TRP A 275 -1.02 13.38 19.64
N SER A 276 -0.27 13.40 18.54
CA SER A 276 0.93 14.23 18.38
C SER A 276 0.63 15.73 18.39
N ARG A 277 -0.59 16.16 18.06
CA ARG A 277 -1.03 17.56 18.22
C ARG A 277 -0.95 18.06 19.67
N LYS A 278 -1.03 17.16 20.64
CA LYS A 278 -1.00 17.46 22.08
C LYS A 278 0.42 17.37 22.68
N THR A 279 1.42 16.92 21.92
CA THR A 279 2.80 16.79 22.40
C THR A 279 3.62 18.05 22.14
N SER A 280 4.74 18.19 22.84
CA SER A 280 5.80 19.15 22.48
C SER A 280 6.80 18.49 21.54
N PHE A 281 7.29 19.21 20.53
CA PHE A 281 8.21 18.67 19.50
C PHE A 281 7.60 17.47 18.75
N ALA A 282 6.39 17.68 18.20
CA ALA A 282 5.67 16.67 17.43
C ALA A 282 6.46 16.18 16.21
N ASP A 283 7.25 17.06 15.60
CA ASP A 283 8.15 16.80 14.49
C ASP A 283 9.28 15.82 14.84
N GLU A 284 9.82 15.89 16.06
CA GLU A 284 10.81 14.93 16.59
C GLU A 284 10.17 13.62 17.09
N THR A 285 8.84 13.47 16.97
CA THR A 285 8.09 12.35 17.56
C THR A 285 7.31 11.55 16.53
N PHE A 286 6.52 12.22 15.67
CA PHE A 286 5.53 11.58 14.81
C PHE A 286 6.16 10.61 13.82
N PHE A 287 7.07 11.09 12.96
CA PHE A 287 7.72 10.23 11.95
C PHE A 287 8.54 9.11 12.58
N ALA A 288 9.30 9.43 13.63
CA ALA A 288 10.11 8.46 14.34
C ALA A 288 9.25 7.38 14.99
N THR A 289 8.16 7.77 15.66
CA THR A 289 7.24 6.83 16.30
C THR A 289 6.64 5.92 15.24
N LEU A 290 6.08 6.50 14.17
CA LEU A 290 5.43 5.77 13.09
C LEU A 290 6.38 4.79 12.39
N ASN A 291 7.61 5.21 12.07
CA ASN A 291 8.61 4.37 11.41
C ASN A 291 9.10 3.19 12.28
N ASN A 292 8.89 3.24 13.60
CA ASN A 292 9.19 2.13 14.51
C ASN A 292 7.96 1.25 14.81
N GLN A 293 6.80 1.50 14.18
CA GLN A 293 5.61 0.67 14.37
C GLN A 293 5.37 -0.30 13.19
N TYR A 294 6.36 -1.12 12.85
CA TYR A 294 6.24 -2.08 11.74
C TYR A 294 5.03 -3.03 11.87
N LYS A 295 4.59 -3.30 13.10
CA LYS A 295 3.39 -4.10 13.41
C LYS A 295 2.08 -3.56 12.81
N PHE A 296 1.99 -2.28 12.46
CA PHE A 296 0.81 -1.71 11.78
C PHE A 296 0.97 -1.62 10.25
N GLY A 297 1.92 -2.35 9.67
CA GLY A 297 2.11 -2.37 8.22
C GLY A 297 2.66 -1.07 7.63
N VAL A 298 3.35 -0.26 8.43
CA VAL A 298 3.94 1.02 7.98
C VAL A 298 5.00 0.73 6.90
N PRO A 299 4.83 1.21 5.64
CA PRO A 299 5.76 0.88 4.56
C PRO A 299 7.17 1.42 4.83
N GLY A 300 8.19 0.60 4.61
CA GLY A 300 9.60 0.96 4.82
C GLY A 300 10.03 1.09 6.28
N SER A 301 9.16 0.71 7.23
CA SER A 301 9.43 0.75 8.67
C SER A 301 10.50 -0.24 9.10
N PHE A 302 11.13 0.08 10.24
CA PHE A 302 12.19 -0.74 10.82
C PHE A 302 11.61 -1.92 11.62
N MET A 303 12.00 -3.16 11.30
CA MET A 303 11.54 -4.41 11.94
C MET A 303 12.56 -5.07 12.88
N GLY A 304 13.60 -4.37 13.35
CA GLY A 304 14.51 -4.93 14.35
C GLY A 304 13.77 -5.30 15.66
N ASN A 305 14.45 -5.96 16.61
CA ASN A 305 13.90 -6.69 17.78
C ASN A 305 13.10 -5.86 18.82
N GLY A 306 12.40 -4.80 18.45
CA GLY A 306 11.65 -3.90 19.35
C GLY A 306 12.55 -3.07 20.29
N ASN A 307 13.84 -3.41 20.38
CA ASN A 307 14.80 -2.70 21.20
C ASN A 307 15.25 -1.45 20.46
N MET A 308 14.54 -0.34 20.71
CA MET A 308 14.88 0.99 20.19
C MET A 308 16.18 1.56 20.79
N THR A 309 17.00 0.70 21.37
CA THR A 309 18.27 0.92 22.06
C THR A 309 19.49 0.44 21.25
N SER A 310 19.32 -0.20 20.07
CA SER A 310 20.48 -0.61 19.27
C SER A 310 21.30 0.62 18.86
N GLY A 311 22.54 0.66 19.35
CA GLY A 311 23.47 1.80 19.18
C GLY A 311 23.99 2.00 17.76
N ASN A 312 23.62 1.12 16.82
CA ASN A 312 24.11 1.13 15.43
C ASN A 312 23.10 1.71 14.41
N ARG A 313 21.93 2.20 14.84
CA ARG A 313 20.96 2.83 13.95
C ARG A 313 21.38 4.26 13.61
N VAL A 314 22.06 4.41 12.48
CA VAL A 314 22.50 5.70 11.95
C VAL A 314 21.58 6.14 10.82
N ALA A 315 21.03 7.34 10.94
CA ALA A 315 20.30 8.02 9.87
C ALA A 315 21.31 8.82 9.04
N LEU A 316 21.35 8.60 7.72
CA LEU A 316 22.28 9.30 6.82
C LEU A 316 21.61 10.44 6.06
N ASN A 317 20.30 10.63 6.25
CA ASN A 317 19.57 11.75 5.66
C ASN A 317 20.12 13.13 6.10
N ARG A 318 20.77 13.25 7.28
CA ARG A 318 21.29 14.52 7.77
C ARG A 318 22.57 14.45 8.59
N TRP A 319 23.60 15.19 8.18
CA TRP A 319 24.76 15.49 9.01
C TRP A 319 24.49 16.71 9.91
N LYS A 320 24.68 16.53 11.22
CA LYS A 320 24.62 17.59 12.22
C LYS A 320 25.75 17.39 13.23
N VAL A 321 26.42 18.47 13.60
CA VAL A 321 27.38 18.48 14.70
C VAL A 321 26.75 19.21 15.88
N TRP A 322 26.61 18.50 17.00
CA TRP A 322 26.07 19.03 18.25
C TRP A 322 27.21 19.36 19.22
N ASP A 323 27.02 20.38 20.06
CA ASP A 323 28.01 20.85 21.06
C ASP A 323 28.35 19.80 22.12
N TRP A 324 27.45 18.86 22.37
CA TRP A 324 27.65 17.71 23.25
C TRP A 324 28.17 16.45 22.52
N GLY A 325 28.38 16.52 21.20
CA GLY A 325 28.84 15.38 20.38
C GLY A 325 30.37 15.26 20.31
N ALA A 326 30.85 14.13 19.81
CA ALA A 326 32.29 13.87 19.65
C ALA A 326 32.93 14.64 18.46
N ALA A 327 32.12 15.02 17.47
CA ALA A 327 32.60 15.77 16.30
C ALA A 327 32.89 17.23 16.66
N ARG A 328 34.04 17.74 16.21
CA ARG A 328 34.43 19.15 16.43
C ARG A 328 33.76 20.06 15.41
N CYS A 329 33.32 21.23 15.86
CA CYS A 329 32.82 22.30 15.00
C CYS A 329 33.97 23.26 14.67
N GLY A 330 34.28 23.43 13.39
CA GLY A 330 35.26 24.38 12.86
C GLY A 330 34.71 25.81 12.69
N GLY A 331 33.38 25.96 12.69
CA GLY A 331 32.66 27.23 12.73
C GLY A 331 32.26 27.65 14.16
N ARG A 332 30.96 27.90 14.38
CA ARG A 332 30.40 28.30 15.70
C ARG A 332 29.14 27.54 16.07
N PHE A 333 28.86 27.37 17.35
CA PHE A 333 27.59 26.81 17.80
C PHE A 333 26.49 27.88 17.89
N VAL A 334 25.32 27.57 17.34
CA VAL A 334 24.11 28.41 17.50
C VAL A 334 22.97 27.52 17.94
N ARG A 335 22.49 27.71 19.17
CA ARG A 335 21.46 26.86 19.81
C ARG A 335 21.87 25.37 19.84
N GLY A 336 23.13 25.11 20.19
CA GLY A 336 23.71 23.77 20.32
C GLY A 336 24.00 23.01 19.02
N VAL A 337 23.74 23.61 17.85
CA VAL A 337 24.08 23.02 16.53
C VAL A 337 25.17 23.85 15.86
N CYS A 338 26.20 23.17 15.35
CA CYS A 338 27.28 23.79 14.60
C CYS A 338 26.74 24.48 13.35
N GLN A 339 27.09 25.74 13.22
CA GLN A 339 26.99 26.50 11.99
C GLN A 339 28.34 26.37 11.28
N PHE A 340 28.35 25.62 10.18
CA PHE A 340 29.58 25.23 9.49
C PHE A 340 30.29 26.44 8.87
N GLY A 341 31.62 26.39 8.91
CA GLY A 341 32.53 27.36 8.33
C GLY A 341 33.60 26.71 7.45
N LEU A 342 34.63 27.48 7.09
CA LEU A 342 35.67 27.02 6.16
C LEU A 342 36.46 25.80 6.70
N ARG A 343 36.66 25.73 8.03
CA ARG A 343 37.35 24.62 8.70
C ARG A 343 36.57 23.31 8.68
N ASP A 344 35.27 23.34 8.43
CA ASP A 344 34.42 22.15 8.41
C ASP A 344 34.39 21.44 7.06
N ILE A 345 34.76 22.15 5.98
CA ILE A 345 34.64 21.64 4.60
C ILE A 345 35.35 20.31 4.36
N PRO A 346 36.60 20.09 4.83
CA PRO A 346 37.28 18.80 4.66
C PRO A 346 36.51 17.63 5.29
N LEU A 347 35.75 17.87 6.35
CA LEU A 347 34.93 16.85 6.99
C LEU A 347 33.66 16.58 6.17
N LEU A 348 33.02 17.63 5.67
CA LEU A 348 31.76 17.54 4.93
C LEU A 348 31.90 16.85 3.58
N VAL A 349 32.97 17.12 2.82
CA VAL A 349 33.21 16.48 1.51
C VAL A 349 33.44 14.96 1.61
N ARG A 350 33.86 14.46 2.79
CA ARG A 350 34.04 13.03 3.09
C ARG A 350 32.84 12.40 3.80
N ALA A 351 31.86 13.20 4.21
CA ALA A 351 30.74 12.68 4.98
C ALA A 351 29.83 11.78 4.13
N ARG A 352 29.40 10.66 4.71
CA ARG A 352 28.49 9.70 4.07
C ARG A 352 27.02 10.14 4.06
N HIS A 353 26.73 11.34 4.55
CA HIS A 353 25.36 11.81 4.68
C HIS A 353 24.90 12.46 3.38
N MET A 354 23.58 12.53 3.20
CA MET A 354 22.94 13.12 2.03
C MET A 354 23.02 14.64 2.04
N VAL A 355 22.83 15.25 3.19
CA VAL A 355 22.72 16.70 3.35
C VAL A 355 23.35 17.14 4.67
N ALA A 356 23.91 18.35 4.73
CA ALA A 356 24.48 18.96 5.93
C ALA A 356 23.58 20.05 6.52
N ASN A 357 23.49 20.10 7.85
CA ASN A 357 22.85 21.16 8.61
C ASN A 357 23.79 21.65 9.74
N LYS A 358 24.11 22.94 9.86
CA LYS A 358 23.56 24.09 9.10
C LYS A 358 24.62 25.06 8.59
N PHE A 359 24.27 25.75 7.52
CA PHE A 359 24.97 26.93 7.03
C PHE A 359 24.10 28.16 7.22
N SER A 360 24.71 29.34 7.37
CA SER A 360 23.97 30.57 7.08
C SER A 360 24.88 31.53 6.39
N TYR A 361 24.34 32.18 5.38
CA TYR A 361 25.12 33.07 4.54
C TYR A 361 25.74 34.24 5.32
N ASP A 362 25.07 34.72 6.39
CA ASP A 362 25.60 35.76 7.30
C ASP A 362 26.78 35.33 8.19
N TYR A 363 27.41 34.17 7.93
CA TYR A 363 28.52 33.66 8.72
C TYR A 363 29.42 32.76 7.88
N GLN A 364 30.66 33.21 7.69
CA GLN A 364 31.68 32.52 6.88
C GLN A 364 31.14 31.98 5.55
N PRO A 365 30.59 32.86 4.67
CA PRO A 365 30.03 32.46 3.39
C PRO A 365 31.03 31.68 2.52
N LEU A 366 32.35 31.91 2.67
CA LEU A 366 33.38 31.15 1.95
C LEU A 366 33.33 29.64 2.22
N GLY A 367 32.89 29.21 3.41
CA GLY A 367 32.64 27.79 3.66
C GLY A 367 31.50 27.27 2.79
N TYR A 368 30.42 28.03 2.67
CA TYR A 368 29.28 27.73 1.80
C TYR A 368 29.68 27.75 0.31
N ASP A 369 30.51 28.72 -0.08
CA ASP A 369 31.04 28.85 -1.44
C ASP A 369 31.93 27.66 -1.82
N CYS A 370 32.86 27.25 -0.95
CA CYS A 370 33.72 26.11 -1.24
C CYS A 370 32.96 24.78 -1.29
N ILE A 371 31.96 24.56 -0.43
CA ILE A 371 31.16 23.32 -0.52
C ILE A 371 30.26 23.32 -1.77
N GLU A 372 29.77 24.48 -2.20
CA GLU A 372 29.00 24.61 -3.43
C GLU A 372 29.87 24.34 -4.66
N GLN A 373 31.06 24.93 -4.72
CA GLN A 373 32.00 24.69 -5.82
C GLN A 373 32.39 23.21 -5.90
N TRP A 374 32.66 22.56 -4.77
CA TRP A 374 32.91 21.12 -4.71
C TRP A 374 31.74 20.31 -5.28
N TYR A 375 30.51 20.64 -4.85
CA TYR A 375 29.31 19.95 -5.30
C TYR A 375 29.11 20.05 -6.81
N PHE A 376 29.24 21.25 -7.40
CA PHE A 376 29.07 21.43 -8.84
C PHE A 376 30.25 20.89 -9.65
N HIS A 377 31.48 20.91 -9.12
CA HIS A 377 32.60 20.20 -9.73
C HIS A 377 32.25 18.71 -9.88
N LYS A 378 31.69 18.11 -8.83
CA LYS A 378 31.26 16.72 -8.83
C LYS A 378 30.15 16.44 -9.84
N VAL A 379 29.11 17.27 -9.86
CA VAL A 379 28.03 17.16 -10.86
C VAL A 379 28.58 17.25 -12.29
N HIS A 380 29.48 18.19 -12.54
CA HIS A 380 30.09 18.35 -13.86
C HIS A 380 30.90 17.11 -14.26
N SER A 381 31.71 16.57 -13.34
CA SER A 381 32.44 15.32 -13.56
C SER A 381 31.53 14.14 -13.86
N GLU A 382 30.39 14.03 -13.16
CA GLU A 382 29.39 12.98 -13.40
C GLU A 382 28.72 13.08 -14.77
N HIS A 383 28.43 14.30 -15.23
CA HIS A 383 27.89 14.55 -16.58
C HIS A 383 28.90 14.25 -17.67
N THR A 384 30.17 14.63 -17.47
CA THR A 384 31.23 14.45 -18.48
C THR A 384 31.70 13.00 -18.59
N THR A 385 31.86 12.29 -17.46
CA THR A 385 32.38 10.91 -17.43
C THR A 385 31.28 9.84 -17.47
N GLY A 386 30.03 10.21 -17.14
CA GLY A 386 28.93 9.26 -16.96
C GLY A 386 29.01 8.44 -15.66
N THR A 387 30.08 8.55 -14.89
CA THR A 387 30.32 7.77 -13.66
C THR A 387 30.24 8.62 -12.40
N ILE A 388 29.90 8.01 -11.26
CA ILE A 388 30.00 8.68 -9.96
C ILE A 388 31.34 8.31 -9.31
N SER A 389 31.94 9.23 -8.57
CA SER A 389 33.19 9.02 -7.84
C SER A 389 33.00 9.32 -6.34
N GLY A 390 33.63 8.51 -5.48
CA GLY A 390 33.66 8.75 -4.03
C GLY A 390 32.44 8.30 -3.21
N VAL A 391 31.50 7.52 -3.79
CA VAL A 391 30.36 6.93 -3.06
C VAL A 391 30.29 5.42 -3.27
N ASP A 392 30.52 4.66 -2.19
CA ASP A 392 30.26 3.22 -2.16
C ASP A 392 28.80 2.96 -1.76
N THR A 393 27.97 2.58 -2.75
CA THR A 393 26.54 2.33 -2.54
C THR A 393 26.28 1.10 -1.67
N ARG A 394 27.23 0.15 -1.58
CA ARG A 394 27.10 -1.07 -0.76
C ARG A 394 27.00 -0.73 0.72
N TYR A 395 27.73 0.29 1.17
CA TYR A 395 27.63 0.78 2.54
C TYR A 395 26.18 1.15 2.93
N TYR A 396 25.43 1.78 2.01
CA TYR A 396 24.05 2.21 2.24
C TYR A 396 23.08 1.03 2.24
N ARG A 397 23.29 0.05 1.34
CA ARG A 397 22.58 -1.24 1.36
C ARG A 397 22.74 -1.96 2.71
N ASP A 398 23.92 -1.83 3.31
CA ASP A 398 24.30 -2.57 4.51
C ASP A 398 23.83 -1.96 5.84
N LEU A 399 23.20 -0.79 5.81
CA LEU A 399 22.67 -0.12 7.01
C LEU A 399 21.58 -0.97 7.68
N GLU A 400 21.53 -0.92 9.02
CA GLU A 400 20.48 -1.60 9.79
C GLU A 400 19.07 -1.16 9.37
N ILE A 401 18.89 0.15 9.15
CA ILE A 401 17.61 0.72 8.70
C ILE A 401 17.15 0.15 7.35
N VAL A 402 18.09 -0.33 6.51
CA VAL A 402 17.80 -0.97 5.23
C VAL A 402 17.62 -2.47 5.43
N LYS A 403 18.60 -3.17 5.99
CA LYS A 403 18.55 -4.63 6.24
C LYS A 403 17.29 -5.07 7.00
N PHE A 404 16.88 -4.31 8.01
CA PHE A 404 15.71 -4.62 8.82
C PHE A 404 14.42 -3.95 8.33
N ALA A 405 14.44 -3.20 7.23
CA ALA A 405 13.24 -2.84 6.48
C ALA A 405 12.95 -3.86 5.34
N LEU A 406 13.99 -4.52 4.82
CA LEU A 406 13.91 -5.47 3.71
C LEU A 406 13.16 -6.78 4.00
N ARG A 407 12.88 -7.11 5.27
CA ARG A 407 12.13 -8.34 5.61
C ARG A 407 10.64 -8.31 5.24
N GLN A 408 10.06 -7.16 4.86
CA GLN A 408 8.69 -7.08 4.32
C GLN A 408 8.64 -7.45 2.82
N ASN A 409 9.80 -7.52 2.14
CA ASN A 409 9.89 -7.88 0.72
C ASN A 409 10.28 -9.33 0.46
N ARG A 410 10.59 -10.14 1.49
CA ARG A 410 10.67 -11.61 1.38
C ARG A 410 9.40 -12.33 1.85
N THR A 411 8.40 -11.58 2.28
CA THR A 411 7.06 -12.11 2.53
C THR A 411 6.22 -12.03 1.27
N SER A 412 6.46 -12.96 0.35
CA SER A 412 5.47 -13.43 -0.63
C SER A 412 4.14 -13.78 0.07
N HIS A 413 4.22 -14.19 1.35
CA HIS A 413 3.09 -14.44 2.24
C HIS A 413 2.18 -13.21 2.51
N HIS A 414 2.70 -11.97 2.51
CA HIS A 414 1.89 -10.79 2.86
C HIS A 414 0.95 -10.33 1.74
N ARG A 415 1.34 -10.58 0.48
CA ARG A 415 0.57 -10.15 -0.71
C ARG A 415 -0.48 -11.18 -1.10
N LEU A 416 -0.17 -12.46 -0.86
CA LEU A 416 -1.01 -13.61 -1.19
C LEU A 416 -2.05 -13.95 -0.14
N ALA A 417 -1.83 -13.62 1.14
CA ALA A 417 -2.86 -13.80 2.16
C ALA A 417 -4.09 -12.92 1.90
N GLY A 418 -3.90 -11.68 1.42
CA GLY A 418 -4.98 -10.71 1.19
C GLY A 418 -5.48 -10.57 -0.24
N TYR A 419 -4.97 -11.32 -1.23
CA TYR A 419 -5.27 -11.14 -2.66
C TYR A 419 -5.16 -9.66 -3.11
N TYR A 420 -4.10 -8.97 -2.69
CA TYR A 420 -3.90 -7.58 -3.11
C TYR A 420 -3.58 -7.53 -4.62
N HIS A 421 -4.50 -6.96 -5.40
CA HIS A 421 -4.30 -6.70 -6.82
C HIS A 421 -3.24 -5.59 -6.98
N GLU A 422 -2.01 -5.97 -7.33
CA GLU A 422 -0.94 -5.02 -7.63
C GLU A 422 -0.77 -4.91 -9.15
N ASP A 423 -1.42 -3.92 -9.76
CA ASP A 423 -1.43 -3.74 -11.23
C ASP A 423 -0.02 -3.59 -11.82
N SER A 424 0.94 -3.08 -11.03
CA SER A 424 2.35 -2.96 -11.45
C SER A 424 3.06 -4.31 -11.66
N LEU A 425 2.50 -5.40 -11.12
CA LEU A 425 3.02 -6.76 -11.27
C LEU A 425 2.23 -7.61 -12.25
N GLY A 426 1.13 -7.10 -12.84
CA GLY A 426 0.24 -7.87 -13.71
C GLY A 426 -0.75 -8.74 -12.94
N GLY A 427 -1.19 -8.29 -11.75
CA GLY A 427 -2.13 -9.02 -10.90
C GLY A 427 -1.52 -10.25 -10.23
N LEU A 428 -2.38 -11.15 -9.73
CA LEU A 428 -1.94 -12.37 -9.03
C LEU A 428 -1.19 -13.33 -9.95
N GLY A 429 -1.67 -13.50 -11.19
CA GLY A 429 -1.01 -14.32 -12.21
C GLY A 429 0.41 -13.82 -12.52
N GLY A 430 0.57 -12.51 -12.80
CA GLY A 430 1.89 -11.92 -13.02
C GLY A 430 2.81 -11.99 -11.79
N THR A 431 2.24 -11.97 -10.59
CA THR A 431 3.00 -12.18 -9.34
C THR A 431 3.57 -13.59 -9.27
N PHE A 432 2.79 -14.62 -9.60
CA PHE A 432 3.29 -16.00 -9.63
C PHE A 432 4.37 -16.20 -10.69
N THR A 433 4.16 -15.67 -11.89
CA THR A 433 5.15 -15.74 -12.97
C THR A 433 6.48 -15.16 -12.53
N LYS A 434 6.49 -13.91 -12.03
CA LYS A 434 7.71 -13.25 -11.57
C LYS A 434 8.37 -13.94 -10.37
N MET A 435 7.59 -14.54 -9.49
CA MET A 435 8.12 -15.31 -8.35
C MET A 435 8.90 -16.53 -8.83
N LEU A 436 8.34 -17.30 -9.76
CA LEU A 436 8.98 -18.50 -10.29
C LEU A 436 10.09 -18.19 -11.30
N GLU A 437 10.04 -17.05 -12.00
CA GLU A 437 11.18 -16.56 -12.79
C GLU A 437 12.37 -16.19 -11.91
N ALA A 438 12.12 -15.62 -10.73
CA ALA A 438 13.17 -15.23 -9.78
C ALA A 438 13.82 -16.44 -9.09
N ASP A 439 13.06 -17.50 -8.83
CA ASP A 439 13.56 -18.77 -8.30
C ASP A 439 12.74 -19.96 -8.85
N PRO A 440 13.16 -20.55 -9.98
CA PRO A 440 12.45 -21.66 -10.61
C PRO A 440 12.39 -22.93 -9.74
N ASN A 441 13.30 -23.07 -8.77
CA ASN A 441 13.41 -24.24 -7.91
C ASN A 441 12.66 -24.06 -6.57
N PHE A 442 11.95 -22.95 -6.39
CA PHE A 442 11.22 -22.66 -5.15
C PHE A 442 9.96 -23.52 -5.01
N VAL A 443 10.08 -24.68 -4.35
CA VAL A 443 9.00 -25.67 -4.18
C VAL A 443 7.73 -25.09 -3.59
N MET A 444 7.84 -24.30 -2.52
CA MET A 444 6.67 -23.66 -1.90
C MET A 444 6.04 -22.60 -2.81
N GLY A 445 6.80 -21.99 -3.71
CA GLY A 445 6.26 -21.11 -4.75
C GLY A 445 5.37 -21.87 -5.74
N HIS A 446 5.81 -23.06 -6.16
CA HIS A 446 5.01 -23.95 -7.01
C HIS A 446 3.77 -24.48 -6.27
N ALA A 447 3.90 -24.91 -5.02
CA ALA A 447 2.77 -25.35 -4.20
C ALA A 447 1.72 -24.25 -4.02
N LEU A 448 2.17 -23.02 -3.76
CA LEU A 448 1.32 -21.85 -3.63
C LEU A 448 0.58 -21.51 -4.93
N LYS A 449 1.30 -21.45 -6.07
CA LYS A 449 0.70 -21.20 -7.39
C LYS A 449 -0.34 -22.26 -7.72
N ASN A 450 0.03 -23.54 -7.61
CA ASN A 450 -0.83 -24.66 -7.98
C ASN A 450 -2.09 -24.71 -7.09
N ALA A 451 -1.96 -24.54 -5.77
CA ALA A 451 -3.11 -24.48 -4.86
C ALA A 451 -4.04 -23.31 -5.19
N ALA A 452 -3.47 -22.11 -5.42
CA ALA A 452 -4.25 -20.92 -5.76
C ALA A 452 -5.00 -21.10 -7.09
N THR A 453 -4.37 -21.72 -8.09
CA THR A 453 -5.00 -22.02 -9.38
C THR A 453 -6.17 -23.01 -9.22
N LEU A 454 -6.00 -24.07 -8.43
CA LEU A 454 -7.06 -25.05 -8.17
C LEU A 454 -8.25 -24.42 -7.43
N PHE A 455 -7.98 -23.65 -6.36
CA PHE A 455 -9.03 -22.98 -5.59
C PHE A 455 -9.71 -21.82 -6.32
N ALA A 456 -9.07 -21.22 -7.33
CA ALA A 456 -9.72 -20.20 -8.16
C ALA A 456 -10.87 -20.76 -9.01
N GLY A 457 -10.95 -22.08 -9.20
CA GLY A 457 -12.18 -22.74 -9.64
C GLY A 457 -12.47 -22.76 -11.14
N GLY A 458 -11.48 -22.47 -11.99
CA GLY A 458 -11.65 -22.43 -13.46
C GLY A 458 -10.67 -23.29 -14.26
N THR A 459 -9.89 -24.17 -13.63
CA THR A 459 -9.09 -25.12 -14.39
C THR A 459 -8.70 -26.35 -13.54
N THR A 460 -8.80 -27.55 -14.11
CA THR A 460 -8.35 -28.79 -13.48
C THR A 460 -7.21 -29.46 -14.25
N PRO A 461 -6.38 -30.29 -13.60
CA PRO A 461 -5.36 -31.06 -14.29
C PRO A 461 -5.93 -32.22 -15.11
N ARG A 462 -7.27 -32.38 -15.18
CA ARG A 462 -7.95 -33.31 -16.10
C ARG A 462 -8.01 -32.74 -17.50
N ARG A 463 -8.29 -31.43 -17.64
CA ARG A 463 -8.44 -30.73 -18.92
C ARG A 463 -7.27 -29.82 -19.26
N ASN A 464 -6.46 -29.43 -18.28
CA ASN A 464 -5.33 -28.53 -18.47
C ASN A 464 -3.98 -29.26 -18.34
N PRO A 465 -3.32 -29.60 -19.47
CA PRO A 465 -2.04 -30.28 -19.45
C PRO A 465 -0.93 -29.43 -18.82
N ASP A 466 -0.99 -28.10 -18.92
CA ASP A 466 -0.01 -27.20 -18.31
C ASP A 466 -0.11 -27.23 -16.78
N LEU A 467 -1.33 -27.29 -16.23
CA LEU A 467 -1.52 -27.46 -14.79
C LEU A 467 -1.04 -28.83 -14.32
N ARG A 468 -1.30 -29.90 -15.10
CA ARG A 468 -0.76 -31.23 -14.81
C ARG A 468 0.78 -31.20 -14.78
N ALA A 469 1.41 -30.62 -15.79
CA ALA A 469 2.86 -30.46 -15.85
C ALA A 469 3.41 -29.61 -14.68
N SER A 470 2.73 -28.54 -14.30
CA SER A 470 3.08 -27.68 -13.15
C SER A 470 3.02 -28.44 -11.82
N LEU A 471 2.05 -29.35 -11.66
CA LEU A 471 1.94 -30.23 -10.49
C LEU A 471 3.03 -31.30 -10.47
N ASP A 472 3.39 -31.86 -11.63
CA ASP A 472 4.45 -32.87 -11.74
C ASP A 472 5.83 -32.25 -11.52
N GLN A 473 6.06 -31.04 -12.02
CA GLN A 473 7.27 -30.26 -11.73
C GLN A 473 7.40 -29.98 -10.23
N MET A 474 6.32 -29.55 -9.57
CA MET A 474 6.31 -29.33 -8.13
C MET A 474 6.73 -30.60 -7.36
N GLN A 475 6.21 -31.76 -7.74
CA GLN A 475 6.55 -33.05 -7.12
C GLN A 475 8.01 -33.43 -7.38
N ALA A 476 8.48 -33.35 -8.63
CA ALA A 476 9.86 -33.67 -8.99
C ALA A 476 10.88 -32.77 -8.27
N LEU A 477 10.58 -31.48 -8.11
CA LEU A 477 11.39 -30.57 -7.31
C LEU A 477 11.39 -30.95 -5.82
N ALA A 478 10.23 -31.37 -5.29
CA ALA A 478 10.14 -31.83 -3.91
C ALA A 478 10.97 -33.11 -3.66
N ASP A 479 10.97 -34.04 -4.62
CA ASP A 479 11.68 -35.31 -4.50
C ASP A 479 13.20 -35.16 -4.68
N SER A 480 13.64 -34.23 -5.55
CA SER A 480 15.06 -34.00 -5.82
C SER A 480 15.78 -33.16 -4.73
N GLN A 481 15.04 -32.38 -3.95
CA GLN A 481 15.62 -31.52 -2.91
C GLN A 481 15.68 -32.23 -1.56
N ASN A 482 16.88 -32.66 -1.14
CA ASN A 482 17.11 -33.35 0.13
C ASN A 482 16.90 -32.46 1.38
N GLY A 483 16.97 -31.13 1.23
CA GLY A 483 16.92 -30.17 2.34
C GLY A 483 15.54 -29.60 2.69
N LEU A 484 14.46 -30.07 2.05
CA LEU A 484 13.10 -29.56 2.30
C LEU A 484 12.60 -29.91 3.71
N ALA A 485 12.00 -28.94 4.37
CA ALA A 485 11.38 -29.14 5.67
C ALA A 485 10.20 -30.13 5.57
N PRO A 486 9.90 -30.90 6.63
CA PRO A 486 8.76 -31.81 6.65
C PRO A 486 7.42 -31.13 6.32
N SER A 487 7.21 -29.90 6.79
CA SER A 487 6.01 -29.10 6.49
C SER A 487 5.89 -28.76 5.00
N GLU A 488 6.99 -28.45 4.32
CA GLU A 488 7.01 -28.16 2.88
C GLU A 488 6.62 -29.40 2.06
N ARG A 489 7.09 -30.59 2.47
CA ARG A 489 6.67 -31.86 1.85
C ARG A 489 5.18 -32.16 2.09
N LYS A 490 4.67 -31.87 3.30
CA LYS A 490 3.24 -31.98 3.59
C LYS A 490 2.41 -31.03 2.73
N HIS A 491 2.87 -29.80 2.47
CA HIS A 491 2.20 -28.88 1.55
C HIS A 491 2.10 -29.45 0.12
N VAL A 492 3.20 -29.98 -0.41
CA VAL A 492 3.21 -30.61 -1.75
C VAL A 492 2.22 -31.78 -1.79
N LYS A 493 2.22 -32.64 -0.75
CA LYS A 493 1.27 -33.75 -0.61
C LYS A 493 -0.18 -33.27 -0.60
N ALA A 494 -0.51 -32.25 0.20
CA ALA A 494 -1.86 -31.71 0.29
C ALA A 494 -2.35 -31.13 -1.04
N VAL A 495 -1.49 -30.43 -1.78
CA VAL A 495 -1.82 -29.88 -3.10
C VAL A 495 -2.05 -31.00 -4.13
N LYS A 496 -1.28 -32.08 -4.09
CA LYS A 496 -1.53 -33.27 -4.94
C LYS A 496 -2.85 -33.95 -4.59
N LEU A 497 -3.16 -34.16 -3.31
CA LEU A 497 -4.45 -34.70 -2.87
C LEU A 497 -5.62 -33.83 -3.34
N LEU A 498 -5.51 -32.50 -3.21
CA LEU A 498 -6.49 -31.55 -3.75
C LEU A 498 -6.67 -31.74 -5.26
N ALA A 499 -5.57 -31.75 -6.02
CA ALA A 499 -5.58 -31.89 -7.46
C ALA A 499 -6.21 -33.21 -7.95
N ASP A 500 -6.11 -34.27 -7.14
CA ASP A 500 -6.63 -35.60 -7.42
C ASP A 500 -8.07 -35.82 -6.88
N GLY A 501 -8.70 -34.79 -6.28
CA GLY A 501 -10.09 -34.83 -5.83
C GLY A 501 -10.32 -35.28 -4.38
N TYR A 502 -9.25 -35.43 -3.59
CA TYR A 502 -9.25 -35.84 -2.18
C TYR A 502 -9.15 -34.62 -1.25
N LEU A 503 -10.15 -33.74 -1.33
CA LEU A 503 -10.15 -32.47 -0.59
C LEU A 503 -10.15 -32.67 0.94
N SER A 504 -10.81 -33.70 1.44
CA SER A 504 -10.87 -34.04 2.88
C SER A 504 -9.51 -34.40 3.44
N GLU A 505 -8.80 -35.24 2.71
CA GLU A 505 -7.46 -35.68 3.04
C GLU A 505 -6.46 -34.53 2.89
N ALA A 506 -6.63 -33.66 1.88
CA ALA A 506 -5.81 -32.45 1.75
C ALA A 506 -5.96 -31.51 2.96
N CYS A 507 -7.21 -31.28 3.42
CA CYS A 507 -7.48 -30.48 4.61
C CYS A 507 -6.86 -31.07 5.87
N GLN A 508 -6.96 -32.39 6.06
CA GLN A 508 -6.31 -33.09 7.17
C GLN A 508 -4.79 -32.90 7.17
N VAL A 509 -4.14 -32.97 6.00
CA VAL A 509 -2.68 -32.74 5.90
C VAL A 509 -2.31 -31.29 6.25
N TRP A 510 -3.12 -30.30 5.86
CA TRP A 510 -2.90 -28.91 6.30
C TRP A 510 -3.15 -28.74 7.80
N ASP A 511 -4.16 -29.38 8.37
CA ASP A 511 -4.40 -29.39 9.81
C ASP A 511 -3.23 -30.02 10.58
N ASP A 512 -2.64 -31.12 10.07
CA ASP A 512 -1.43 -31.74 10.64
C ASP A 512 -0.24 -30.78 10.62
N ILE A 513 -0.10 -29.96 9.58
CA ILE A 513 0.91 -28.89 9.54
C ILE A 513 0.62 -27.88 10.66
N LEU A 514 -0.64 -27.48 10.85
CA LEU A 514 -1.02 -26.47 11.84
C LEU A 514 -0.86 -26.94 13.30
N VAL A 515 -0.93 -28.25 13.54
CA VAL A 515 -0.61 -28.83 14.86
C VAL A 515 0.87 -28.60 15.20
N GLU A 516 1.78 -28.85 14.25
CA GLU A 516 3.24 -28.71 14.44
C GLU A 516 3.72 -27.25 14.28
N HIS A 517 3.07 -26.52 13.38
CA HIS A 517 3.43 -25.17 12.93
C HIS A 517 2.19 -24.26 12.91
N PRO A 518 1.65 -23.85 14.08
CA PRO A 518 0.41 -23.08 14.18
C PRO A 518 0.47 -21.69 13.53
N LEU A 519 1.67 -21.21 13.18
CA LEU A 519 1.91 -19.93 12.50
C LEU A 519 2.05 -20.08 10.97
N ASP A 520 1.86 -21.28 10.42
CA ASP A 520 1.85 -21.49 8.98
C ASP A 520 0.56 -20.94 8.36
N LEU A 521 0.64 -19.73 7.82
CA LEU A 521 -0.51 -19.06 7.24
C LEU A 521 -1.00 -19.73 5.94
N LEU A 522 -0.11 -20.38 5.18
CA LEU A 522 -0.53 -21.05 3.95
C LEU A 522 -1.36 -22.27 4.30
N ALA A 523 -0.90 -23.07 5.27
CA ALA A 523 -1.66 -24.23 5.74
C ALA A 523 -3.01 -23.78 6.30
N LEU A 524 -3.03 -22.72 7.11
CA LEU A 524 -4.26 -22.16 7.68
C LEU A 524 -5.24 -21.70 6.60
N LYS A 525 -4.73 -20.97 5.59
CA LYS A 525 -5.55 -20.44 4.51
C LYS A 525 -6.14 -21.56 3.65
N TRP A 526 -5.35 -22.57 3.30
CA TRP A 526 -5.81 -23.68 2.47
C TRP A 526 -6.73 -24.64 3.22
N ALA A 527 -6.49 -24.90 4.50
CA ALA A 527 -7.44 -25.62 5.34
C ALA A 527 -8.77 -24.88 5.45
N HIS A 528 -8.74 -23.57 5.77
CA HIS A 528 -9.93 -22.73 5.86
C HIS A 528 -10.75 -22.74 4.56
N LEU A 529 -10.09 -22.50 3.43
CA LEU A 529 -10.76 -22.49 2.12
C LEU A 529 -11.24 -23.90 1.70
N GLY A 530 -10.48 -24.94 2.02
CA GLY A 530 -10.87 -26.32 1.78
C GLY A 530 -12.13 -26.70 2.55
N TYR A 531 -12.20 -26.37 3.85
CA TYR A 531 -13.42 -26.59 4.65
C TYR A 531 -14.61 -25.79 4.13
N PHE A 532 -14.37 -24.56 3.62
CA PHE A 532 -15.41 -23.79 2.95
C PHE A 532 -15.96 -24.56 1.73
N TYR A 533 -15.09 -25.07 0.85
CA TYR A 533 -15.45 -25.88 -0.33
C TYR A 533 -15.97 -27.29 -0.01
N GLN A 534 -16.00 -27.70 1.26
CA GLN A 534 -16.66 -28.92 1.74
C GLN A 534 -18.01 -28.67 2.40
N GLY A 535 -18.36 -27.41 2.66
CA GLY A 535 -19.51 -27.07 3.50
C GLY A 535 -19.28 -27.28 5.00
N GLY A 536 -18.04 -27.49 5.43
CA GLY A 536 -17.64 -27.69 6.83
C GLY A 536 -17.55 -26.38 7.60
N LEU A 537 -18.66 -25.64 7.74
CA LEU A 537 -18.64 -24.31 8.38
C LEU A 537 -18.11 -24.31 9.82
N PRO A 538 -18.41 -25.29 10.69
CA PRO A 538 -17.77 -25.38 12.00
C PRO A 538 -16.24 -25.48 11.87
N GLN A 539 -15.74 -26.25 10.93
CA GLN A 539 -14.30 -26.41 10.68
C GLN A 539 -13.65 -25.12 10.14
N VAL A 540 -14.37 -24.35 9.31
CA VAL A 540 -13.94 -23.00 8.86
C VAL A 540 -13.66 -22.08 10.07
N ARG A 541 -14.50 -22.13 11.11
CA ARG A 541 -14.25 -21.41 12.37
C ARG A 541 -13.12 -22.05 13.17
N ASP A 542 -13.22 -23.36 13.38
CA ASP A 542 -12.45 -24.08 14.39
C ASP A 542 -10.98 -24.26 13.99
N CYS A 543 -10.65 -24.37 12.70
CA CYS A 543 -9.26 -24.43 12.25
C CYS A 543 -8.50 -23.15 12.61
N VAL A 544 -9.16 -21.99 12.51
CA VAL A 544 -8.59 -20.69 12.91
C VAL A 544 -8.58 -20.54 14.41
N ALA A 545 -9.69 -20.86 15.09
CA ALA A 545 -9.79 -20.75 16.55
C ALA A 545 -8.72 -21.58 17.27
N ARG A 546 -8.37 -22.76 16.74
CA ARG A 546 -7.34 -23.67 17.29
C ARG A 546 -5.95 -23.03 17.33
N VAL A 547 -5.58 -22.32 16.26
CA VAL A 547 -4.24 -21.71 16.15
C VAL A 547 -4.19 -20.28 16.69
N LEU A 548 -5.33 -19.59 16.74
CA LEU A 548 -5.44 -18.16 17.11
C LEU A 548 -4.69 -17.77 18.40
N PRO A 549 -4.67 -18.59 19.48
CA PRO A 549 -3.89 -18.26 20.69
C PRO A 549 -2.38 -18.12 20.47
N GLN A 550 -1.84 -18.78 19.44
CA GLN A 550 -0.43 -18.70 19.07
C GLN A 550 -0.12 -17.43 18.26
N TRP A 551 -1.14 -16.88 17.61
CA TRP A 551 -1.05 -15.66 16.81
C TRP A 551 -1.15 -14.42 17.70
N LYS A 552 -0.11 -13.56 17.66
CA LYS A 552 -0.03 -12.33 18.47
C LYS A 552 -0.38 -11.11 17.61
N PRO A 553 -0.99 -10.05 18.19
CA PRO A 553 -1.25 -8.80 17.47
C PRO A 553 -0.04 -8.13 16.82
N SER A 554 1.17 -8.44 17.28
CA SER A 554 2.43 -7.97 16.69
C SER A 554 2.90 -8.78 15.48
N MET A 555 2.31 -9.94 15.20
CA MET A 555 2.70 -10.81 14.10
C MET A 555 2.14 -10.27 12.77
N PRO A 556 2.94 -10.28 11.68
CA PRO A 556 2.43 -9.94 10.36
C PRO A 556 1.20 -10.77 10.03
N LEU A 557 0.22 -10.17 9.35
CA LEU A 557 -1.00 -10.84 8.87
C LEU A 557 -1.93 -11.36 9.98
N TYR A 558 -1.69 -10.97 11.23
CA TYR A 558 -2.64 -11.22 12.32
C TYR A 558 -4.05 -10.75 11.98
N GLY A 559 -4.19 -9.57 11.37
CA GLY A 559 -5.49 -9.06 10.91
C GLY A 559 -6.15 -9.92 9.82
N CYS A 560 -5.37 -10.63 9.01
CA CYS A 560 -5.90 -11.61 8.05
C CYS A 560 -6.44 -12.85 8.78
N VAL A 561 -5.71 -13.35 9.78
CA VAL A 561 -6.14 -14.47 10.62
C VAL A 561 -7.42 -14.12 11.39
N LEU A 562 -7.51 -12.89 11.94
CA LEU A 562 -8.75 -12.40 12.54
C LEU A 562 -9.90 -12.32 11.52
N GLY A 563 -9.59 -11.98 10.26
CA GLY A 563 -10.58 -11.98 9.19
C GLY A 563 -11.13 -13.36 8.86
N LEU A 564 -10.24 -14.36 8.75
CA LEU A 564 -10.65 -15.75 8.55
C LEU A 564 -11.51 -16.25 9.72
N HIS A 565 -11.17 -15.87 10.96
CA HIS A 565 -11.94 -16.21 12.14
C HIS A 565 -13.29 -15.48 12.19
N ALA A 566 -13.32 -14.18 11.90
CA ALA A 566 -14.55 -13.39 11.85
C ALA A 566 -15.54 -14.00 10.86
N PHE A 567 -15.07 -14.38 9.67
CA PHE A 567 -15.87 -15.09 8.68
C PHE A 567 -16.39 -16.44 9.22
N GLY A 568 -15.52 -17.28 9.82
CA GLY A 568 -15.98 -18.54 10.41
C GLY A 568 -17.00 -18.36 11.55
N LEU A 569 -16.87 -17.30 12.37
CA LEU A 569 -17.84 -16.95 13.40
C LEU A 569 -19.18 -16.52 12.80
N GLU A 570 -19.16 -15.69 11.74
CA GLU A 570 -20.36 -15.28 11.01
C GLU A 570 -21.08 -16.49 10.41
N GLU A 571 -20.35 -17.36 9.71
CA GLU A 571 -20.90 -18.57 9.10
C GLU A 571 -21.44 -19.58 10.12
N THR A 572 -21.05 -19.46 11.39
CA THR A 572 -21.58 -20.30 12.49
C THR A 572 -22.59 -19.56 13.38
N ASN A 573 -23.15 -18.45 12.89
CA ASN A 573 -24.17 -17.63 13.56
C ASN A 573 -23.71 -16.99 14.89
N LEU A 574 -22.41 -16.80 15.08
CA LEU A 574 -21.80 -16.14 16.24
C LEU A 574 -21.51 -14.65 15.93
N PHE A 575 -22.55 -13.92 15.53
CA PHE A 575 -22.44 -12.56 14.97
C PHE A 575 -21.80 -11.54 15.92
N ASP A 576 -22.11 -11.60 17.22
CA ASP A 576 -21.52 -10.69 18.21
C ASP A 576 -20.00 -10.84 18.28
N MET A 577 -19.53 -12.09 18.27
CA MET A 577 -18.10 -12.41 18.27
C MET A 577 -17.46 -12.05 16.92
N ALA A 578 -18.15 -12.30 15.80
CA ALA A 578 -17.71 -11.94 14.47
C ALA A 578 -17.48 -10.42 14.35
N THR A 579 -18.41 -9.60 14.86
CA THR A 579 -18.34 -8.13 14.83
C THR A 579 -17.14 -7.57 15.58
N VAL A 580 -16.82 -8.14 16.75
CA VAL A 580 -15.64 -7.75 17.54
C VAL A 580 -14.34 -8.02 16.77
N GLN A 581 -14.30 -9.10 16.00
CA GLN A 581 -13.14 -9.48 15.19
C GLN A 581 -13.07 -8.68 13.88
N ALA A 582 -14.21 -8.47 13.20
CA ALA A 582 -14.32 -7.79 11.89
C ALA A 582 -13.83 -6.33 11.90
N ASN A 583 -13.97 -5.62 13.04
CA ASN A 583 -13.47 -4.26 13.22
C ASN A 583 -11.92 -4.14 13.19
N ARG A 584 -11.19 -5.24 12.96
CA ARG A 584 -9.72 -5.33 13.00
C ARG A 584 -9.09 -5.88 11.71
N VAL A 585 -9.83 -5.95 10.60
CA VAL A 585 -9.53 -6.88 9.48
C VAL A 585 -9.07 -6.23 8.15
N CYS A 586 -8.29 -7.02 7.41
CA CYS A 586 -7.75 -6.85 6.06
C CYS A 586 -8.80 -7.04 4.93
N GLY A 587 -8.73 -6.23 3.87
CA GLY A 587 -9.76 -6.02 2.84
C GLY A 587 -10.00 -7.11 1.77
N MET A 588 -9.90 -8.41 2.10
CA MET A 588 -10.15 -9.50 1.13
C MET A 588 -11.62 -9.56 0.67
N TRP A 589 -12.56 -9.22 1.56
CA TRP A 589 -14.00 -9.37 1.33
C TRP A 589 -14.72 -8.09 0.88
N ALA A 590 -13.98 -7.03 0.54
CA ALA A 590 -14.59 -5.74 0.20
C ALA A 590 -15.59 -5.85 -0.99
N CYS A 591 -15.36 -6.76 -1.94
CA CYS A 591 -16.29 -7.05 -3.03
C CYS A 591 -17.52 -7.86 -2.57
N HIS A 592 -17.29 -8.93 -1.80
CA HIS A 592 -18.36 -9.78 -1.27
C HIS A 592 -19.31 -9.00 -0.33
N ASN A 593 -18.81 -7.96 0.34
CA ASN A 593 -19.66 -7.05 1.12
C ASN A 593 -20.67 -6.29 0.24
N TYR A 594 -20.32 -5.96 -1.01
CA TYR A 594 -21.30 -5.41 -1.97
C TYR A 594 -22.34 -6.45 -2.38
N TRP A 595 -21.95 -7.72 -2.51
CA TRP A 595 -22.88 -8.82 -2.76
C TRP A 595 -23.87 -8.98 -1.61
N HIS A 596 -23.41 -8.98 -0.35
CA HIS A 596 -24.31 -8.97 0.82
C HIS A 596 -25.22 -7.74 0.85
N ASN A 597 -24.71 -6.56 0.48
CA ASN A 597 -25.53 -5.35 0.37
C ASN A 597 -26.66 -5.53 -0.66
N ALA A 598 -26.36 -6.11 -1.83
CA ALA A 598 -27.37 -6.44 -2.83
C ALA A 598 -28.43 -7.43 -2.30
N LEU A 599 -28.03 -8.43 -1.50
CA LEU A 599 -28.99 -9.33 -0.83
C LEU A 599 -29.93 -8.59 0.13
N PHE A 600 -29.45 -7.62 0.90
CA PHE A 600 -30.31 -6.82 1.78
C PHE A 600 -31.35 -6.01 0.99
N TYR A 601 -30.96 -5.47 -0.16
CA TYR A 601 -31.91 -4.78 -1.05
C TYR A 601 -32.94 -5.75 -1.63
N ILE A 602 -32.54 -6.95 -2.08
CA ILE A 602 -33.47 -8.00 -2.53
C ILE A 602 -34.43 -8.38 -1.39
N GLU A 603 -33.92 -8.55 -0.17
CA GLU A 603 -34.72 -8.89 1.00
C GLU A 603 -35.83 -7.85 1.24
N LYS A 604 -35.52 -6.56 1.07
CA LYS A 604 -36.49 -5.45 1.19
C LYS A 604 -37.40 -5.25 -0.03
N GLY A 605 -37.11 -5.87 -1.17
CA GLY A 605 -37.80 -5.63 -2.43
C GLY A 605 -37.33 -4.38 -3.18
N GLU A 606 -36.18 -3.81 -2.78
CA GLU A 606 -35.53 -2.64 -3.37
C GLU A 606 -34.66 -3.05 -4.58
N TYR A 607 -35.30 -3.61 -5.62
CA TYR A 607 -34.57 -4.29 -6.71
C TYR A 607 -33.71 -3.37 -7.59
N GLU A 608 -34.11 -2.11 -7.79
CA GLU A 608 -33.33 -1.14 -8.57
C GLU A 608 -31.99 -0.81 -7.90
N GLN A 609 -32.01 -0.64 -6.58
CA GLN A 609 -30.80 -0.42 -5.77
C GLN A 609 -29.89 -1.65 -5.83
N ALA A 610 -30.47 -2.85 -5.72
CA ALA A 610 -29.73 -4.11 -5.82
C ALA A 610 -29.05 -4.27 -7.21
N LEU A 611 -29.77 -3.96 -8.29
CA LEU A 611 -29.24 -3.97 -9.66
C LEU A 611 -28.14 -2.93 -9.86
N SER A 612 -28.29 -1.74 -9.28
CA SER A 612 -27.25 -0.70 -9.31
C SER A 612 -25.95 -1.15 -8.63
N VAL A 613 -26.04 -1.83 -7.49
CA VAL A 613 -24.88 -2.45 -6.82
C VAL A 613 -24.27 -3.55 -7.69
N PHE A 614 -25.11 -4.40 -8.28
CA PHE A 614 -24.66 -5.46 -9.20
C PHE A 614 -23.85 -4.88 -10.37
N ASP A 615 -24.39 -3.88 -11.09
CA ASP A 615 -23.74 -3.33 -12.28
C ASP A 615 -22.43 -2.60 -11.94
N SER A 616 -22.50 -1.70 -10.94
CA SER A 616 -21.40 -0.81 -10.61
C SER A 616 -20.26 -1.50 -9.87
N GLN A 617 -20.57 -2.54 -9.09
CA GLN A 617 -19.56 -3.21 -8.25
C GLN A 617 -19.26 -4.64 -8.69
N ILE A 618 -20.27 -5.48 -8.88
CA ILE A 618 -20.08 -6.92 -9.04
C ILE A 618 -19.75 -7.25 -10.49
N ASN A 619 -20.64 -6.92 -11.43
CA ASN A 619 -20.50 -7.22 -12.84
C ASN A 619 -19.25 -6.60 -13.47
N THR A 620 -18.93 -5.36 -13.09
CA THR A 620 -17.71 -4.68 -13.54
C THR A 620 -16.45 -5.47 -13.20
N ARG A 621 -16.38 -6.11 -12.02
CA ARG A 621 -15.23 -6.92 -11.60
C ARG A 621 -15.26 -8.31 -12.24
N THR A 622 -16.43 -8.96 -12.31
CA THR A 622 -16.60 -10.25 -12.97
C THR A 622 -16.17 -10.19 -14.45
N VAL A 623 -16.65 -9.19 -15.21
CA VAL A 623 -16.44 -9.11 -16.66
C VAL A 623 -15.10 -8.47 -17.02
N LYS A 624 -14.74 -7.32 -16.41
CA LYS A 624 -13.50 -6.62 -16.78
C LYS A 624 -12.25 -7.24 -16.16
N GLN A 625 -12.35 -7.76 -14.95
CA GLN A 625 -11.19 -8.30 -14.20
C GLN A 625 -11.11 -9.83 -14.30
N LYS A 626 -12.12 -10.50 -14.87
CA LYS A 626 -12.20 -11.96 -15.04
C LYS A 626 -11.96 -12.73 -13.74
N GLU A 627 -12.44 -12.18 -12.62
CA GLU A 627 -12.32 -12.79 -11.31
C GLU A 627 -13.41 -13.86 -11.12
N LEU A 628 -13.02 -15.14 -11.14
CA LEU A 628 -13.94 -16.28 -11.05
C LEU A 628 -14.74 -16.33 -9.75
N PHE A 629 -14.19 -15.86 -8.63
CA PHE A 629 -14.93 -15.82 -7.37
C PHE A 629 -16.20 -14.94 -7.48
N ASN A 630 -16.11 -13.80 -8.16
CA ASN A 630 -17.27 -12.92 -8.37
C ASN A 630 -18.26 -13.47 -9.40
N LEU A 631 -17.87 -14.46 -10.21
CA LEU A 631 -18.76 -15.10 -11.19
C LEU A 631 -19.89 -15.86 -10.49
N TYR A 632 -19.58 -16.63 -9.45
CA TYR A 632 -20.57 -17.40 -8.71
C TYR A 632 -21.54 -16.48 -7.94
N ASP A 633 -21.00 -15.40 -7.36
CA ASP A 633 -21.78 -14.33 -6.75
C ASP A 633 -22.74 -13.67 -7.75
N SER A 634 -22.27 -13.41 -8.98
CA SER A 634 -23.09 -12.89 -10.08
C SER A 634 -24.22 -13.84 -10.45
N CYS A 635 -23.93 -15.13 -10.68
CA CYS A 635 -24.94 -16.14 -11.01
C CYS A 635 -26.01 -16.23 -9.92
N SER A 636 -25.60 -16.25 -8.64
CA SER A 636 -26.52 -16.32 -7.51
C SER A 636 -27.47 -15.11 -7.46
N LEU A 637 -26.98 -13.89 -7.69
CA LEU A 637 -27.81 -12.68 -7.66
C LEU A 637 -28.78 -12.61 -8.84
N LEU A 638 -28.30 -12.83 -10.06
CA LEU A 638 -29.16 -12.80 -11.25
C LEU A 638 -30.29 -13.83 -11.15
N PHE A 639 -29.97 -15.04 -10.68
CA PHE A 639 -30.99 -16.07 -10.47
C PHE A 639 -32.02 -15.67 -9.40
N ARG A 640 -31.60 -15.00 -8.32
CA ARG A 640 -32.53 -14.47 -7.30
C ARG A 640 -33.43 -13.38 -7.85
N PHE A 641 -32.89 -12.47 -8.67
CA PHE A 641 -33.69 -11.43 -9.33
C PHE A 641 -34.79 -12.05 -10.20
N GLU A 642 -34.45 -13.04 -11.03
CA GLU A 642 -35.43 -13.73 -11.88
C GLU A 642 -36.49 -14.49 -11.09
N MET A 643 -36.12 -15.18 -10.01
CA MET A 643 -37.09 -15.83 -9.11
C MET A 643 -38.09 -14.82 -8.51
N GLN A 644 -37.67 -13.56 -8.33
CA GLN A 644 -38.55 -12.47 -7.89
C GLN A 644 -39.31 -11.78 -9.03
N GLY A 645 -39.13 -12.21 -10.28
CA GLY A 645 -39.77 -11.63 -11.46
C GLY A 645 -39.15 -10.32 -11.94
N VAL A 646 -37.91 -10.03 -11.53
CA VAL A 646 -37.17 -8.83 -11.94
C VAL A 646 -36.54 -9.06 -13.32
N ASN A 647 -36.69 -8.10 -14.24
CA ASN A 647 -36.06 -8.17 -15.55
C ASN A 647 -34.56 -7.84 -15.45
N VAL A 648 -33.72 -8.85 -15.69
CA VAL A 648 -32.26 -8.73 -15.62
C VAL A 648 -31.60 -8.26 -16.93
N GLY A 649 -32.36 -8.09 -18.01
CA GLY A 649 -31.86 -7.61 -19.30
C GLY A 649 -30.79 -8.52 -19.92
N SER A 650 -29.74 -7.92 -20.51
CA SER A 650 -28.65 -8.66 -21.17
C SER A 650 -27.56 -9.18 -20.22
N ARG A 651 -27.71 -9.00 -18.90
CA ARG A 651 -26.66 -9.31 -17.92
C ARG A 651 -26.23 -10.78 -17.94
N TRP A 652 -27.15 -11.69 -18.25
CA TRP A 652 -26.80 -13.11 -18.38
C TRP A 652 -25.84 -13.40 -19.52
N GLU A 653 -25.91 -12.67 -20.65
CA GLU A 653 -24.98 -12.86 -21.77
C GLU A 653 -23.56 -12.47 -21.36
N ASP A 654 -23.40 -11.37 -20.62
CA ASP A 654 -22.10 -10.95 -20.07
C ASP A 654 -21.50 -12.03 -19.15
N ILE A 655 -22.34 -12.61 -18.28
CA ILE A 655 -21.94 -13.67 -17.35
C ILE A 655 -21.60 -14.95 -18.11
N TYR A 656 -22.39 -15.34 -19.11
CA TYR A 656 -22.16 -16.54 -19.90
C TYR A 656 -20.83 -16.49 -20.66
N GLU A 657 -20.43 -15.35 -21.21
CA GLU A 657 -19.12 -15.24 -21.88
C GLU A 657 -17.94 -15.48 -20.93
N VAL A 658 -18.13 -15.23 -19.63
CA VAL A 658 -17.15 -15.59 -18.59
C VAL A 658 -17.29 -17.05 -18.15
N CYS A 659 -18.51 -17.60 -18.09
CA CYS A 659 -18.76 -19.00 -17.74
C CYS A 659 -18.27 -20.01 -18.78
N ARG A 660 -18.51 -19.74 -20.08
CA ARG A 660 -18.36 -20.69 -21.20
C ARG A 660 -17.05 -21.48 -21.20
N PRO A 661 -15.87 -20.91 -20.89
CA PRO A 661 -14.61 -21.67 -20.90
C PRO A 661 -14.50 -22.76 -19.82
N TYR A 662 -15.41 -22.81 -18.86
CA TYR A 662 -15.27 -23.60 -17.63
C TYR A 662 -16.36 -24.66 -17.44
N ILE A 663 -17.33 -24.73 -18.36
CA ILE A 663 -18.55 -25.54 -18.20
C ILE A 663 -18.30 -27.06 -18.24
N ASP A 664 -17.16 -27.51 -18.76
CA ASP A 664 -16.85 -28.92 -18.96
C ASP A 664 -15.68 -29.44 -18.10
N ASP A 665 -15.26 -28.65 -17.11
CA ASP A 665 -14.03 -28.89 -16.33
C ASP A 665 -14.27 -29.66 -15.01
N HIS A 666 -15.38 -29.37 -14.32
CA HIS A 666 -15.88 -30.07 -13.11
C HIS A 666 -14.84 -30.26 -12.00
N PHE A 667 -14.78 -29.31 -11.06
CA PHE A 667 -13.88 -29.41 -9.90
C PHE A 667 -14.59 -29.28 -8.56
N PHE A 668 -15.43 -28.26 -8.38
CA PHE A 668 -16.24 -28.13 -7.17
C PHE A 668 -17.70 -28.06 -7.58
N VAL A 669 -18.55 -28.83 -6.90
CA VAL A 669 -20.01 -28.78 -7.11
C VAL A 669 -20.53 -27.36 -6.96
N PHE A 670 -19.97 -26.60 -6.01
CA PHE A 670 -20.24 -25.17 -5.83
C PHE A 670 -20.15 -24.39 -7.15
N ASN A 671 -19.08 -24.58 -7.92
CA ASN A 671 -18.88 -23.84 -9.16
C ASN A 671 -19.96 -24.24 -10.17
N ASP A 672 -20.14 -25.55 -10.33
CA ASP A 672 -20.99 -26.11 -11.36
C ASP A 672 -22.46 -25.74 -11.22
N VAL A 673 -23.00 -25.78 -10.00
CA VAL A 673 -24.40 -25.39 -9.77
C VAL A 673 -24.65 -23.91 -10.05
N HIS A 674 -23.62 -23.04 -9.98
CA HIS A 674 -23.73 -21.63 -10.33
C HIS A 674 -23.45 -21.40 -11.83
N LEU A 675 -22.50 -22.11 -12.43
CA LEU A 675 -22.21 -22.01 -13.86
C LEU A 675 -23.42 -22.47 -14.71
N ILE A 676 -24.14 -23.52 -14.29
CA ILE A 676 -25.34 -23.96 -15.00
C ILE A 676 -26.47 -22.93 -14.90
N MET A 677 -26.59 -22.17 -13.79
CA MET A 677 -27.49 -21.02 -13.73
C MET A 677 -27.12 -19.97 -14.78
N GLY A 678 -25.83 -19.71 -14.98
CA GLY A 678 -25.32 -18.83 -16.03
C GLY A 678 -25.68 -19.28 -17.45
N CYS A 679 -25.51 -20.57 -17.75
CA CYS A 679 -25.90 -21.14 -19.04
C CYS A 679 -27.42 -21.02 -19.29
N LEU A 680 -28.22 -21.40 -18.29
CA LEU A 680 -29.68 -21.40 -18.38
C LEU A 680 -30.25 -19.99 -18.48
N GLY A 681 -29.77 -19.06 -17.65
CA GLY A 681 -30.19 -17.66 -17.65
C GLY A 681 -29.86 -16.94 -18.96
N ALA A 682 -28.75 -17.30 -19.63
CA ALA A 682 -28.40 -16.81 -20.96
C ALA A 682 -29.13 -17.55 -22.11
N GLY A 683 -30.05 -18.46 -21.79
CA GLY A 683 -30.80 -19.25 -22.78
C GLY A 683 -29.95 -20.28 -23.54
N LYS A 684 -28.73 -20.59 -23.10
CA LYS A 684 -27.79 -21.50 -23.77
C LYS A 684 -28.04 -22.94 -23.33
N LYS A 685 -29.17 -23.49 -23.75
CA LYS A 685 -29.61 -24.86 -23.38
C LYS A 685 -28.59 -25.93 -23.79
N ASP A 686 -28.00 -25.81 -24.98
CA ASP A 686 -26.98 -26.76 -25.45
C ASP A 686 -25.75 -26.78 -24.54
N ALA A 687 -25.32 -25.61 -24.03
CA ALA A 687 -24.21 -25.51 -23.09
C ALA A 687 -24.56 -26.11 -21.71
N ALA A 688 -25.81 -25.91 -21.25
CA ALA A 688 -26.29 -26.54 -20.02
C ALA A 688 -26.37 -28.07 -20.14
N GLN A 689 -26.80 -28.59 -21.30
CA GLN A 689 -26.82 -30.03 -21.56
C GLN A 689 -25.41 -30.59 -21.67
N GLN A 690 -24.51 -29.94 -22.42
CA GLN A 690 -23.10 -30.30 -22.49
C GLN A 690 -22.50 -30.43 -21.09
N MET A 691 -22.77 -29.47 -20.22
CA MET A 691 -22.30 -29.47 -18.83
C MET A 691 -22.83 -30.67 -18.02
N LEU A 692 -24.09 -31.09 -18.23
CA LEU A 692 -24.62 -32.30 -17.59
C LEU A 692 -23.94 -33.56 -18.13
N ASP A 693 -23.72 -33.65 -19.44
CA ASP A 693 -23.10 -34.81 -20.08
C ASP A 693 -21.63 -34.97 -19.62
N THR A 694 -20.86 -33.89 -19.63
CA THR A 694 -19.46 -33.91 -19.18
C THR A 694 -19.34 -34.09 -17.65
N MET A 695 -20.37 -33.70 -16.88
CA MET A 695 -20.44 -34.00 -15.44
C MET A 695 -20.66 -35.49 -15.20
N GLU A 696 -21.46 -36.16 -16.02
CA GLU A 696 -21.62 -37.62 -15.98
C GLU A 696 -20.32 -38.35 -16.32
N GLU A 697 -19.58 -37.86 -17.32
CA GLU A 697 -18.23 -38.36 -17.62
C GLU A 697 -17.29 -38.17 -16.42
N TYR A 698 -17.30 -37.00 -15.79
CA TYR A 698 -16.50 -36.74 -14.60
C TYR A 698 -16.86 -37.69 -13.45
N ILE A 699 -18.15 -37.91 -13.17
CA ILE A 699 -18.61 -38.82 -12.11
C ILE A 699 -18.11 -40.26 -12.37
N ARG A 700 -18.14 -40.71 -13.62
CA ARG A 700 -17.69 -42.04 -14.02
C ARG A 700 -16.18 -42.21 -13.88
N ASP A 701 -15.41 -41.22 -14.34
CA ASP A 701 -13.97 -41.37 -14.55
C ASP A 701 -13.14 -40.86 -13.35
N ALA A 702 -13.65 -39.90 -12.58
CA ALA A 702 -12.95 -39.31 -11.43
C ALA A 702 -13.10 -40.13 -10.14
N LYS A 703 -12.25 -39.80 -9.17
CA LYS A 703 -12.18 -40.43 -7.83
C LYS A 703 -12.15 -39.36 -6.74
N GLY A 704 -12.24 -39.81 -5.50
CA GLY A 704 -12.11 -38.97 -4.31
C GLY A 704 -13.41 -38.33 -3.86
N THR A 705 -13.35 -37.69 -2.69
CA THR A 705 -14.52 -37.17 -1.98
C THR A 705 -15.30 -36.15 -2.79
N THR A 706 -14.63 -35.36 -3.63
CA THR A 706 -15.27 -34.36 -4.47
C THR A 706 -16.21 -35.00 -5.50
N ARG A 707 -15.79 -36.10 -6.13
CA ARG A 707 -16.62 -36.86 -7.08
C ARG A 707 -17.89 -37.38 -6.42
N ASP A 708 -17.78 -37.89 -5.20
CA ASP A 708 -18.92 -38.46 -4.49
C ASP A 708 -20.01 -37.40 -4.21
N VAL A 709 -19.63 -36.14 -4.00
CA VAL A 709 -20.59 -35.04 -3.83
C VAL A 709 -21.28 -34.69 -5.16
N PHE A 710 -20.56 -34.73 -6.28
CA PHE A 710 -21.15 -34.57 -7.61
C PHE A 710 -22.23 -35.63 -7.88
N GLU A 711 -21.92 -36.90 -7.58
CA GLU A 711 -22.83 -38.03 -7.79
C GLU A 711 -24.06 -37.96 -6.86
N LYS A 712 -23.85 -37.71 -5.58
CA LYS A 712 -24.93 -37.74 -4.58
C LYS A 712 -25.86 -36.54 -4.68
N VAL A 713 -25.29 -35.34 -4.89
CA VAL A 713 -25.99 -34.05 -4.77
C VAL A 713 -25.89 -33.23 -6.05
N GLY A 714 -24.67 -32.94 -6.53
CA GLY A 714 -24.42 -31.95 -7.59
C GLY A 714 -25.22 -32.20 -8.87
N GLN A 715 -25.18 -33.42 -9.39
CA GLN A 715 -25.89 -33.80 -10.62
C GLN A 715 -27.41 -33.64 -10.47
N LYS A 716 -27.97 -34.00 -9.31
CA LYS A 716 -29.42 -33.87 -9.06
C LYS A 716 -29.83 -32.41 -8.99
N VAL A 717 -29.03 -31.56 -8.33
CA VAL A 717 -29.28 -30.11 -8.26
C VAL A 717 -29.21 -29.48 -9.65
N CYS A 718 -28.18 -29.79 -10.45
CA CYS A 718 -28.07 -29.29 -11.82
C CYS A 718 -29.24 -29.75 -12.70
N LYS A 719 -29.62 -31.04 -12.64
CA LYS A 719 -30.80 -31.57 -13.37
C LYS A 719 -32.10 -30.90 -12.91
N ALA A 720 -32.23 -30.57 -11.63
CA ALA A 720 -33.38 -29.85 -11.11
C ALA A 720 -33.45 -28.40 -11.64
N LEU A 721 -32.31 -27.70 -11.73
CA LEU A 721 -32.22 -26.36 -12.31
C LEU A 721 -32.62 -26.35 -13.79
N VAL A 722 -32.18 -27.36 -14.57
CA VAL A 722 -32.60 -27.53 -15.97
C VAL A 722 -34.11 -27.77 -16.06
N ALA A 723 -34.66 -28.71 -15.28
CA ALA A 723 -36.09 -29.00 -15.28
C ALA A 723 -36.94 -27.77 -14.91
N TYR A 724 -36.48 -26.98 -13.93
CA TYR A 724 -37.13 -25.72 -13.56
C TYR A 724 -37.12 -24.70 -14.71
N ASN A 725 -36.00 -24.55 -15.40
CA ASN A 725 -35.88 -23.65 -16.56
C ASN A 725 -36.73 -24.10 -17.76
N GLU A 726 -37.03 -25.39 -17.87
CA GLU A 726 -37.95 -25.95 -18.87
C GLU A 726 -39.44 -25.83 -18.47
N GLY A 727 -39.73 -25.35 -17.26
CA GLY A 727 -41.09 -25.26 -16.73
C GLY A 727 -41.62 -26.57 -16.12
N ASP A 728 -40.81 -27.63 -16.05
CA ASP A 728 -41.15 -28.87 -15.35
C ASP A 728 -40.84 -28.76 -13.85
N PHE A 729 -41.65 -27.93 -13.19
CA PHE A 729 -41.51 -27.66 -11.76
C PHE A 729 -41.74 -28.91 -10.88
N ALA A 730 -42.55 -29.87 -11.33
CA ALA A 730 -42.76 -31.11 -10.59
C ALA A 730 -41.48 -31.95 -10.55
N ARG A 731 -40.84 -32.15 -11.71
CA ARG A 731 -39.55 -32.85 -11.79
C ARG A 731 -38.45 -32.13 -11.04
N ALA A 732 -38.42 -30.79 -11.08
CA ALA A 732 -37.45 -30.02 -10.32
C ALA A 732 -37.55 -30.31 -8.81
N VAL A 733 -38.78 -30.37 -8.26
CA VAL A 733 -39.02 -30.75 -6.85
C VAL A 733 -38.62 -32.20 -6.59
N ASP A 734 -39.03 -33.15 -7.43
CA ASP A 734 -38.74 -34.58 -7.27
C ASP A 734 -37.23 -34.86 -7.25
N LEU A 735 -36.44 -34.12 -8.03
CA LEU A 735 -34.99 -34.24 -8.08
C LEU A 735 -34.29 -33.58 -6.89
N PHE A 736 -34.74 -32.38 -6.49
CA PHE A 736 -34.05 -31.58 -5.48
C PHE A 736 -34.43 -31.95 -4.05
N PHE A 737 -35.73 -32.17 -3.78
CA PHE A 737 -36.24 -32.39 -2.43
C PHE A 737 -35.52 -33.51 -1.65
N PRO A 738 -35.19 -34.68 -2.26
CA PRO A 738 -34.49 -35.76 -1.56
C PRO A 738 -33.10 -35.39 -1.05
N VAL A 739 -32.41 -34.42 -1.67
CA VAL A 739 -31.04 -34.02 -1.31
C VAL A 739 -30.98 -32.68 -0.55
N ARG A 740 -32.12 -32.10 -0.20
CA ARG A 740 -32.18 -30.75 0.38
C ARG A 740 -31.38 -30.59 1.68
N TYR A 741 -31.28 -31.64 2.49
CA TYR A 741 -30.52 -31.63 3.73
C TYR A 741 -29.01 -31.87 3.51
N GLU A 742 -28.65 -32.44 2.36
CA GLU A 742 -27.26 -32.62 1.93
C GLU A 742 -26.73 -31.39 1.18
N ILE A 743 -27.56 -30.37 0.91
CA ILE A 743 -27.14 -29.17 0.16
C ILE A 743 -25.95 -28.42 0.80
N HIS A 744 -25.69 -28.64 2.09
CA HIS A 744 -24.51 -28.08 2.75
C HIS A 744 -23.21 -28.57 2.10
N THR A 745 -23.17 -29.80 1.54
CA THR A 745 -21.98 -30.34 0.87
C THR A 745 -21.70 -29.70 -0.48
N VAL A 746 -22.65 -28.94 -1.05
CA VAL A 746 -22.39 -28.08 -2.23
C VAL A 746 -21.40 -26.96 -1.91
N ALA A 747 -21.14 -26.71 -0.61
CA ALA A 747 -20.30 -25.63 -0.12
C ALA A 747 -20.90 -24.23 -0.28
N GLY A 748 -20.11 -23.20 0.00
CA GLY A 748 -20.56 -21.81 0.01
C GLY A 748 -21.07 -21.34 1.38
N SER A 749 -21.18 -20.02 1.53
CA SER A 749 -21.73 -19.41 2.75
C SER A 749 -23.20 -19.80 2.97
N ASN A 750 -23.68 -19.65 4.20
CA ASN A 750 -25.11 -19.82 4.50
C ASN A 750 -25.97 -18.90 3.63
N ALA A 751 -25.52 -17.65 3.42
CA ALA A 751 -26.18 -16.68 2.57
C ALA A 751 -26.25 -17.14 1.11
N GLN A 752 -25.15 -17.70 0.56
CA GLN A 752 -25.12 -18.22 -0.81
C GLN A 752 -26.04 -19.43 -0.96
N ARG A 753 -25.96 -20.41 -0.04
CA ARG A 753 -26.78 -21.64 -0.08
C ARG A 753 -28.27 -21.39 0.06
N ASP A 754 -28.67 -20.25 0.63
CA ASP A 754 -30.07 -19.84 0.72
C ASP A 754 -30.77 -19.78 -0.65
N VAL A 755 -30.03 -19.58 -1.75
CA VAL A 755 -30.58 -19.57 -3.11
C VAL A 755 -31.27 -20.89 -3.44
N PHE A 756 -30.72 -22.01 -2.98
CA PHE A 756 -31.27 -23.34 -3.26
C PHE A 756 -32.54 -23.63 -2.44
N SER A 757 -32.61 -23.06 -1.23
CA SER A 757 -33.85 -23.10 -0.43
C SER A 757 -34.95 -22.27 -1.09
N GLN A 758 -34.62 -21.07 -1.59
CA GLN A 758 -35.56 -20.24 -2.36
C GLN A 758 -35.99 -20.93 -3.64
N PHE A 759 -35.06 -21.55 -4.37
CA PHE A 759 -35.32 -22.34 -5.57
C PHE A 759 -36.35 -23.45 -5.32
N LEU A 760 -36.14 -24.29 -4.29
CA LEU A 760 -37.05 -25.38 -3.98
C LEU A 760 -38.45 -24.87 -3.60
N ILE A 761 -38.52 -23.79 -2.83
CA ILE A 761 -39.80 -23.13 -2.50
C ILE A 761 -40.48 -22.67 -3.79
N MET A 762 -39.77 -21.97 -4.67
CA MET A 762 -40.32 -21.46 -5.93
C MET A 762 -40.76 -22.57 -6.89
N ALA A 763 -40.01 -23.67 -6.97
CA ALA A 763 -40.39 -24.84 -7.75
C ALA A 763 -41.65 -25.51 -7.19
N ALA A 764 -41.72 -25.70 -5.86
CA ALA A 764 -42.87 -26.27 -5.20
C ALA A 764 -44.13 -25.40 -5.32
N MET A 765 -43.98 -24.07 -5.24
CA MET A 765 -45.06 -23.10 -5.45
C MET A 765 -45.62 -23.13 -6.87
N GLN A 766 -44.78 -23.34 -7.88
CA GLN A 766 -45.19 -23.36 -9.29
C GLN A 766 -45.61 -24.76 -9.78
N SER A 767 -45.38 -25.79 -8.98
CA SER A 767 -45.72 -27.16 -9.36
C SER A 767 -47.24 -27.36 -9.45
N PRO A 768 -47.73 -28.08 -10.49
CA PRO A 768 -49.15 -28.38 -10.62
C PRO A 768 -49.63 -29.46 -9.62
N ARG A 769 -48.72 -30.14 -8.90
CA ARG A 769 -49.09 -31.20 -7.95
C ARG A 769 -49.47 -30.63 -6.59
N ALA A 770 -50.64 -31.02 -6.07
CA ALA A 770 -51.15 -30.56 -4.77
C ALA A 770 -50.22 -30.91 -3.59
N GLU A 771 -49.50 -32.03 -3.65
CA GLU A 771 -48.51 -32.40 -2.64
C GLU A 771 -47.31 -31.44 -2.59
N HIS A 772 -46.84 -30.95 -3.74
CA HIS A 772 -45.77 -29.97 -3.81
C HIS A 772 -46.23 -28.59 -3.32
N GLN A 773 -47.48 -28.22 -3.58
CA GLN A 773 -48.06 -26.98 -3.05
C GLN A 773 -48.18 -27.01 -1.52
N ARG A 774 -48.55 -28.16 -0.93
CA ARG A 774 -48.50 -28.36 0.53
C ARG A 774 -47.08 -28.29 1.06
N LEU A 775 -46.13 -28.90 0.34
CA LEU A 775 -44.71 -28.81 0.67
C LEU A 775 -44.22 -27.35 0.65
N ALA A 776 -44.62 -26.53 -0.33
CA ALA A 776 -44.26 -25.11 -0.39
C ALA A 776 -44.72 -24.35 0.86
N ARG A 777 -45.94 -24.61 1.35
CA ARG A 777 -46.44 -24.03 2.63
C ARG A 777 -45.56 -24.45 3.81
N ALA A 778 -45.20 -25.73 3.89
CA ALA A 778 -44.34 -26.25 4.95
C ALA A 778 -42.93 -25.64 4.91
N LEU A 779 -42.32 -25.53 3.73
CA LEU A 779 -41.00 -24.93 3.55
C LEU A 779 -40.98 -23.42 3.88
N LEU A 780 -42.05 -22.69 3.54
CA LEU A 780 -42.18 -21.28 3.94
C LEU A 780 -42.37 -21.11 5.45
N ALA A 781 -43.13 -22.00 6.08
CA ALA A 781 -43.27 -22.01 7.54
C ALA A 781 -41.92 -22.29 8.22
N GLU A 782 -41.18 -23.31 7.75
CA GLU A 782 -39.82 -23.62 8.21
C GLU A 782 -38.90 -22.41 8.03
N ARG A 783 -38.94 -21.76 6.86
CA ARG A 783 -38.15 -20.54 6.58
C ARG A 783 -38.53 -19.39 7.51
N LYS A 784 -39.82 -19.18 7.81
CA LYS A 784 -40.27 -18.10 8.71
C LYS A 784 -39.78 -18.33 10.14
N MET A 785 -39.72 -19.59 10.59
CA MET A 785 -39.13 -19.93 11.89
C MET A 785 -37.63 -19.67 11.94
N LEU A 786 -36.89 -19.96 10.86
CA LEU A 786 -35.44 -19.72 10.78
C LEU A 786 -35.08 -18.25 10.53
N LYS A 787 -35.97 -17.49 9.88
CA LYS A 787 -35.78 -16.09 9.48
C LYS A 787 -37.01 -15.26 9.84
N GLU A 788 -37.20 -15.00 11.12
CA GLU A 788 -38.40 -14.35 11.68
C GLU A 788 -38.68 -12.98 11.01
N ASN A 789 -37.63 -12.18 10.82
CA ASN A 789 -37.69 -10.83 10.23
C ASN A 789 -37.27 -10.83 8.74
N SER A 790 -37.93 -11.66 7.92
CA SER A 790 -37.63 -11.83 6.49
C SER A 790 -38.80 -11.32 5.62
N PRO A 791 -38.80 -10.04 5.21
CA PRO A 791 -39.81 -9.51 4.29
C PRO A 791 -39.92 -10.30 2.98
N LEU A 792 -38.84 -10.93 2.51
CA LEU A 792 -38.89 -11.82 1.35
C LEU A 792 -39.77 -13.04 1.63
N THR A 793 -39.65 -13.66 2.80
CA THR A 793 -40.51 -14.79 3.20
C THR A 793 -41.97 -14.38 3.25
N ASP A 794 -42.26 -13.17 3.74
CA ASP A 794 -43.63 -12.65 3.81
C ASP A 794 -44.20 -12.42 2.41
N ARG A 795 -43.42 -11.86 1.48
CA ARG A 795 -43.81 -11.71 0.06
C ARG A 795 -44.04 -13.05 -0.63
N LEU A 796 -43.18 -14.05 -0.40
CA LEU A 796 -43.35 -15.39 -0.97
C LEU A 796 -44.60 -16.09 -0.41
N THR A 797 -44.89 -15.91 0.88
CA THR A 797 -46.10 -16.42 1.53
C THR A 797 -47.35 -15.80 0.93
N ALA A 798 -47.38 -14.47 0.76
CA ALA A 798 -48.47 -13.78 0.08
C ALA A 798 -48.64 -14.25 -1.38
N LYS A 799 -47.53 -14.45 -2.11
CA LYS A 799 -47.55 -14.96 -3.48
C LYS A 799 -48.12 -16.38 -3.57
N LEU A 800 -47.81 -17.26 -2.62
CA LEU A 800 -48.34 -18.62 -2.58
C LEU A 800 -49.86 -18.65 -2.35
N VAL A 801 -50.37 -17.78 -1.47
CA VAL A 801 -51.82 -17.60 -1.25
C VAL A 801 -52.50 -17.20 -2.55
N THR A 802 -52.00 -16.17 -3.25
CA THR A 802 -52.58 -15.72 -4.53
C THR A 802 -52.55 -16.79 -5.62
N LEU A 803 -51.55 -17.69 -5.62
CA LEU A 803 -51.41 -18.73 -6.65
C LEU A 803 -52.39 -19.90 -6.47
N HIS A 804 -52.78 -20.23 -5.23
CA HIS A 804 -53.50 -21.48 -4.92
C HIS A 804 -54.77 -21.32 -4.07
N ASP A 805 -55.14 -20.12 -3.64
CA ASP A 805 -56.46 -19.84 -3.03
C ASP A 805 -57.48 -19.44 -4.12
N LYS A 806 -57.84 -20.41 -4.97
CA LYS A 806 -59.06 -20.38 -5.79
C LYS A 806 -59.98 -21.53 -5.42
#